data_AF-A0A822BKI6-F1
#
_entry.id   AF-A0A822BKI6-F1
#
_cell.length_a   1.000
_cell.length_b   1.000
_cell.length_c   1.000
_cell.angle_alpha   90.00
_cell.angle_beta   90.00
_cell.angle_gamma   90.00
#
_symmetry.space_group_name_H-M   'P 1'
#
loop_
_entity.id
_entity.type
_entity.pdbx_description
1 polymer ?
#
loop_
_entity_poly.entity_id
_entity_poly.type
_entity_poly.pdbx_seq_one_letter_code
_entity_poly.pdbx_strand_id
1 'polypeptide(L)'
;SRLQFIAKESSKMVDFQRDMDRLTNGCEVLKKKIRELNAIIDEPFQGSEDELKLLITNFQRDQDKKKRELQDLEAKKLTMERQIKKLIDKRTSETTRLGAYEFEEKQYKTNINHRQQFINEYIENLSQTSSQIIDKTNLNNYLDKQIKNEQKNLMEKRLFYEQNETNIQQDLDKYHEQRIKIESTIRLKSSQVEKTLKEIQDIKQQQKQIEQYLNKLNDLNKRIERKEDEYQQKLSNEINIEQLKININNDEQKRIQLQLQLKDLNNEIDNLLVNSKINTEYEMFKKEKSERDEQIRKIKVRHHEILTSIFQGSIPEDESNIYIQFEKEHRKLQQNRSTLERQIQDIRRQLSGKEEKRRLLVDELKRKDSLRNEYTDRLQEQLNGQIYDKYLEKLSNDVKQKQDEKGNIVGMEKAYQKFINQVQSTLKSDPCCPLCYRKFEKQSEGEQLIRDMELQIKGPEYRNKIDRDLTLLQEKFEKCLNLKSIHSQLQDLEDKDIPTLKNSMKQLDNEILQLKTKQNDLEQELNDHICLPLEQCEQIKTDIIMLNKYINERKDFETKINICQQKLTKGQKTTTIPRSLDEVKQIKNDIQNQFDYLDKELQCKHKELRSQQDLIQELRESLTELKNEKLKLSSDIQKKERLDEQLQKSTNNIQTLKVEIETDKTSLEPINTNIDMKTKEKNRFKIEKEKTLSTLTESINVLEQKLHELKTLTTKIN
;
A
#
# COMPACT_ATOMS: atom_id res chain seq x y z
N SER A 1 -71.03 97.55 250.02
CA SER A 1 -72.42 97.09 250.17
C SER A 1 -73.16 97.27 248.86
N ARG A 2 -74.24 96.52 248.75
CA ARG A 2 -75.38 96.74 247.86
C ARG A 2 -75.53 98.13 247.16
N LEU A 3 -75.97 99.24 247.78
CA LEU A 3 -76.35 100.47 247.04
C LEU A 3 -75.28 101.03 245.98
N GLN A 4 -73.91 100.84 246.08
CA GLN A 4 -72.80 101.16 245.07
C GLN A 4 -72.74 100.15 243.91
N PHE A 5 -73.19 98.92 244.22
CA PHE A 5 -73.63 97.98 243.20
C PHE A 5 -74.74 98.61 242.28
N ILE A 6 -75.86 99.28 242.73
CA ILE A 6 -76.94 99.88 241.83
C ILE A 6 -76.51 101.14 241.12
N ALA A 7 -75.93 102.05 241.90
CA ALA A 7 -75.72 103.38 241.37
C ALA A 7 -74.78 103.40 240.11
N LYS A 8 -73.67 102.62 240.03
CA LYS A 8 -72.76 102.42 238.83
C LYS A 8 -73.44 101.69 237.67
N GLU A 9 -74.45 100.84 237.96
CA GLU A 9 -75.37 100.31 236.93
C GLU A 9 -76.20 101.48 236.29
N SER A 10 -76.59 102.58 237.02
CA SER A 10 -77.46 103.69 236.50
C SER A 10 -76.78 104.72 235.60
N SER A 11 -75.48 104.97 235.77
CA SER A 11 -74.77 106.01 234.99
C SER A 11 -74.15 105.48 233.71
N LYS A 12 -73.65 104.25 233.71
CA LYS A 12 -73.22 103.59 232.47
C LYS A 12 -74.36 103.56 231.43
N MET A 13 -75.63 103.40 231.85
CA MET A 13 -76.82 103.51 230.96
C MET A 13 -76.94 104.89 230.33
N VAL A 14 -76.64 105.94 231.14
CA VAL A 14 -76.61 107.33 230.65
C VAL A 14 -75.52 107.55 229.55
N ASP A 15 -74.37 106.83 229.53
CA ASP A 15 -73.35 106.81 228.43
C ASP A 15 -73.69 105.86 227.28
N PHE A 16 -74.34 104.74 227.61
CA PHE A 16 -74.80 103.78 226.62
C PHE A 16 -75.81 104.41 225.63
N GLN A 17 -76.59 105.45 226.00
CA GLN A 17 -77.58 106.10 225.10
C GLN A 17 -76.99 107.20 224.21
N ARG A 18 -76.22 108.12 224.81
CA ARG A 18 -75.66 109.24 224.06
C ARG A 18 -74.69 108.76 222.94
N ASP A 19 -73.94 107.66 223.12
CA ASP A 19 -73.15 107.01 222.04
C ASP A 19 -74.03 106.22 221.03
N MET A 20 -75.23 105.71 221.41
CA MET A 20 -76.18 105.00 220.51
C MET A 20 -76.81 105.95 219.48
N ASP A 21 -77.23 107.14 219.93
CA ASP A 21 -77.78 108.18 219.05
C ASP A 21 -76.72 108.70 218.09
N ARG A 22 -75.51 108.96 218.61
CA ARG A 22 -74.34 109.33 217.80
C ARG A 22 -74.03 108.27 216.71
N LEU A 23 -74.07 106.95 216.98
CA LEU A 23 -73.87 105.85 216.00
C LEU A 23 -74.99 105.72 214.95
N THR A 24 -76.27 106.01 215.29
CA THR A 24 -77.42 105.82 214.37
C THR A 24 -77.40 106.86 213.25
N ASN A 25 -77.23 108.14 213.60
CA ASN A 25 -77.11 109.21 212.59
C ASN A 25 -75.79 109.12 211.81
N GLY A 26 -74.75 108.51 212.42
CA GLY A 26 -73.55 108.13 211.70
C GLY A 26 -73.77 107.06 210.61
N CYS A 27 -74.79 106.21 210.73
CA CYS A 27 -74.94 105.00 209.93
C CYS A 27 -75.64 105.19 208.56
N GLU A 28 -76.69 106.01 208.47
CA GLU A 28 -77.45 106.15 207.20
C GLU A 28 -76.66 106.86 206.12
N VAL A 29 -75.98 107.93 206.55
CA VAL A 29 -75.26 108.77 205.62
C VAL A 29 -74.14 107.97 204.96
N LEU A 30 -73.47 107.06 205.68
CA LEU A 30 -72.49 106.11 205.09
C LEU A 30 -73.12 105.09 204.11
N LYS A 31 -74.39 104.68 204.27
CA LYS A 31 -75.03 103.65 203.40
C LYS A 31 -75.33 104.09 201.96
N LYS A 32 -75.62 105.37 201.70
CA LYS A 32 -75.94 105.82 200.33
C LYS A 32 -74.70 105.88 199.45
N LYS A 33 -73.57 106.24 200.07
CA LYS A 33 -72.28 106.37 199.40
C LYS A 33 -71.67 105.03 198.97
N ILE A 34 -71.96 103.91 199.65
CA ILE A 34 -71.42 102.58 199.29
C ILE A 34 -72.11 101.94 198.07
N ARG A 35 -73.33 102.35 197.67
CA ARG A 35 -74.07 101.65 196.59
C ARG A 35 -73.77 102.12 195.15
N GLU A 36 -73.46 103.40 194.91
CA GLU A 36 -73.21 103.93 193.55
C GLU A 36 -71.77 103.71 193.07
N LEU A 37 -70.80 103.85 193.97
CA LEU A 37 -69.39 103.67 193.67
C LEU A 37 -69.03 102.20 193.41
N ASN A 38 -69.63 101.25 194.14
CA ASN A 38 -69.45 99.81 193.89
C ASN A 38 -70.17 99.31 192.60
N ALA A 39 -70.65 100.22 191.72
CA ALA A 39 -71.33 99.87 190.48
C ALA A 39 -70.70 100.39 189.18
N ILE A 40 -69.98 101.52 189.15
CA ILE A 40 -69.47 102.08 187.86
C ILE A 40 -68.05 101.67 187.57
N ILE A 41 -67.19 101.79 188.57
CA ILE A 41 -65.79 101.81 188.29
C ILE A 41 -65.20 100.55 188.80
N ASP A 42 -64.36 100.06 187.93
CA ASP A 42 -63.58 98.91 188.20
C ASP A 42 -62.35 99.34 188.98
N GLU A 43 -61.55 100.21 188.38
CA GLU A 43 -60.32 100.71 188.98
C GLU A 43 -60.37 102.25 189.01
N PRO A 44 -60.79 102.95 190.09
CA PRO A 44 -61.21 104.35 189.93
C PRO A 44 -60.19 105.46 190.04
N PHE A 45 -58.99 105.19 190.52
CA PHE A 45 -57.95 106.20 190.64
C PHE A 45 -58.36 107.44 191.46
N GLN A 46 -58.03 107.45 192.75
CA GLN A 46 -58.33 108.57 193.67
C GLN A 46 -57.19 109.59 193.71
N GLY A 47 -56.61 109.82 192.53
CA GLY A 47 -55.67 110.91 192.40
C GLY A 47 -56.41 112.25 192.49
N SER A 48 -55.83 113.19 193.24
CA SER A 48 -56.18 114.61 193.26
C SER A 48 -56.04 115.24 191.88
N GLU A 49 -56.65 116.40 191.66
CA GLU A 49 -56.72 117.00 190.33
C GLU A 49 -55.36 117.46 189.79
N ASP A 50 -54.39 117.74 190.66
CA ASP A 50 -53.00 118.00 190.26
C ASP A 50 -52.28 116.71 189.85
N GLU A 51 -52.60 115.59 190.49
CA GLU A 51 -52.16 114.28 190.02
C GLU A 51 -52.79 113.97 188.67
N LEU A 52 -54.02 114.39 188.43
CA LEU A 52 -54.68 114.28 187.13
C LEU A 52 -54.04 115.18 186.05
N LYS A 53 -53.56 116.38 186.40
CA LYS A 53 -52.78 117.25 185.49
C LYS A 53 -51.39 116.70 185.20
N LEU A 54 -50.69 116.21 186.23
CA LEU A 54 -49.43 115.49 186.06
C LEU A 54 -49.64 114.26 185.15
N LEU A 55 -50.77 113.56 185.31
CA LEU A 55 -51.20 112.43 184.47
C LEU A 55 -51.40 112.88 183.02
N ILE A 56 -52.03 114.03 182.77
CA ILE A 56 -52.26 114.57 181.42
C ILE A 56 -50.94 115.03 180.76
N THR A 57 -50.00 115.67 181.48
CA THR A 57 -48.67 116.05 180.94
C THR A 57 -47.79 114.83 180.68
N ASN A 58 -47.88 113.83 181.55
CA ASN A 58 -47.24 112.54 181.34
C ASN A 58 -47.85 111.82 180.12
N PHE A 59 -49.17 111.87 179.93
CA PHE A 59 -49.85 111.27 178.78
C PHE A 59 -49.42 111.91 177.45
N GLN A 60 -49.22 113.24 177.41
CA GLN A 60 -48.70 113.92 176.21
C GLN A 60 -47.23 113.56 175.92
N ARG A 61 -46.38 113.48 176.95
CA ARG A 61 -44.99 113.02 176.81
C ARG A 61 -44.92 111.55 176.35
N ASP A 62 -45.83 110.71 176.84
CA ASP A 62 -45.97 109.31 176.40
C ASP A 62 -46.53 109.21 174.98
N GLN A 63 -47.44 110.12 174.57
CA GLN A 63 -48.00 110.13 173.22
C GLN A 63 -46.93 110.42 172.15
N ASP A 64 -45.98 111.32 172.43
CA ASP A 64 -44.82 111.59 171.54
C ASP A 64 -43.81 110.45 171.55
N LYS A 65 -43.59 109.81 172.71
CA LYS A 65 -42.73 108.62 172.84
C LYS A 65 -43.33 107.44 172.05
N LYS A 66 -44.64 107.20 172.16
CA LYS A 66 -45.42 106.22 171.39
C LYS A 66 -45.38 106.50 169.89
N LYS A 67 -45.40 107.76 169.45
CA LYS A 67 -45.29 108.12 168.03
C LYS A 67 -43.93 107.76 167.45
N ARG A 68 -42.83 107.96 168.19
CA ARG A 68 -41.48 107.50 167.78
C ARG A 68 -41.37 105.98 167.82
N GLU A 69 -41.91 105.34 168.86
CA GLU A 69 -41.99 103.87 168.93
C GLU A 69 -42.80 103.28 167.76
N LEU A 70 -43.87 103.94 167.32
CA LEU A 70 -44.67 103.49 166.18
C LEU A 70 -43.86 103.51 164.87
N GLN A 71 -43.08 104.57 164.62
CA GLN A 71 -42.20 104.63 163.44
C GLN A 71 -41.11 103.56 163.48
N ASP A 72 -40.53 103.29 164.66
CA ASP A 72 -39.52 102.24 164.82
C ASP A 72 -40.14 100.83 164.68
N LEU A 73 -41.37 100.64 165.16
CA LEU A 73 -42.17 99.42 164.97
C LEU A 73 -42.60 99.23 163.51
N GLU A 74 -42.93 100.29 162.76
CA GLU A 74 -43.23 100.21 161.33
C GLU A 74 -41.98 99.80 160.52
N ALA A 75 -40.79 100.32 160.86
CA ALA A 75 -39.54 99.88 160.26
C ALA A 75 -39.21 98.40 160.60
N LYS A 76 -39.47 97.98 161.84
CA LYS A 76 -39.36 96.57 162.27
C LYS A 76 -40.39 95.66 161.61
N LYS A 77 -41.61 96.13 161.41
CA LYS A 77 -42.66 95.41 160.67
C LYS A 77 -42.23 95.17 159.23
N LEU A 78 -41.67 96.18 158.55
CA LEU A 78 -41.20 96.06 157.16
C LEU A 78 -40.01 95.10 157.02
N THR A 79 -39.15 95.01 158.03
CA THR A 79 -38.06 94.02 158.07
C THR A 79 -38.57 92.62 158.39
N MET A 80 -39.54 92.46 159.29
CA MET A 80 -40.20 91.18 159.55
C MET A 80 -41.01 90.68 158.35
N GLU A 81 -41.72 91.55 157.62
CA GLU A 81 -42.44 91.18 156.40
C GLU A 81 -41.50 90.66 155.31
N ARG A 82 -40.29 91.23 155.19
CA ARG A 82 -39.23 90.68 154.31
C ARG A 82 -38.72 89.31 154.78
N GLN A 83 -38.61 89.09 156.09
CA GLN A 83 -38.23 87.78 156.63
C GLN A 83 -39.34 86.74 156.44
N ILE A 84 -40.60 87.12 156.63
CA ILE A 84 -41.76 86.26 156.37
C ILE A 84 -41.81 85.87 154.90
N LYS A 85 -41.58 86.81 153.97
CA LYS A 85 -41.53 86.50 152.54
C LYS A 85 -40.41 85.50 152.21
N LYS A 86 -39.20 85.68 152.78
CA LYS A 86 -38.10 84.71 152.66
C LYS A 86 -38.45 83.33 153.23
N LEU A 87 -39.19 83.27 154.34
CA LEU A 87 -39.62 82.01 154.95
C LEU A 87 -40.74 81.33 154.17
N ILE A 88 -41.64 82.09 153.55
CA ILE A 88 -42.66 81.55 152.63
C ILE A 88 -41.98 80.96 151.40
N ASP A 89 -41.00 81.63 150.80
CA ASP A 89 -40.24 81.11 149.65
C ASP A 89 -39.50 79.81 150.04
N LYS A 90 -38.85 79.79 151.21
CA LYS A 90 -38.21 78.57 151.75
C LYS A 90 -39.19 77.43 152.02
N ARG A 91 -40.36 77.73 152.59
CA ARG A 91 -41.40 76.74 152.84
C ARG A 91 -41.87 76.13 151.53
N THR A 92 -42.11 76.96 150.51
CA THR A 92 -42.60 76.51 149.20
C THR A 92 -41.54 75.66 148.47
N SER A 93 -40.25 76.02 148.57
CA SER A 93 -39.15 75.19 148.02
C SER A 93 -39.02 73.84 148.74
N GLU A 94 -39.12 73.81 150.06
CA GLU A 94 -39.04 72.57 150.84
C GLU A 94 -40.27 71.67 150.64
N THR A 95 -41.48 72.22 150.49
CA THR A 95 -42.66 71.43 150.10
C THR A 95 -42.49 70.78 148.72
N THR A 96 -41.83 71.49 147.78
CA THR A 96 -41.55 70.94 146.45
C THR A 96 -40.48 69.83 146.50
N ARG A 97 -39.43 70.00 147.33
CA ARG A 97 -38.43 68.95 147.58
C ARG A 97 -39.03 67.71 148.26
N LEU A 98 -39.96 67.90 149.20
CA LEU A 98 -40.63 66.78 149.85
C LEU A 98 -41.41 65.91 148.85
N GLY A 99 -42.13 66.53 147.90
CA GLY A 99 -42.80 65.81 146.81
C GLY A 99 -41.85 65.12 145.83
N ALA A 100 -40.64 65.67 145.60
CA ALA A 100 -39.63 65.04 144.76
C ALA A 100 -39.00 63.81 145.44
N TYR A 101 -38.71 63.88 146.74
CA TYR A 101 -38.14 62.75 147.47
C TYR A 101 -39.14 61.59 147.63
N GLU A 102 -40.43 61.88 147.78
CA GLU A 102 -41.48 60.84 147.79
C GLU A 102 -41.61 60.14 146.42
N PHE A 103 -41.31 60.82 145.30
CA PHE A 103 -41.28 60.22 143.96
C PHE A 103 -40.02 59.38 143.71
N GLU A 104 -38.84 59.85 144.13
CA GLU A 104 -37.57 59.11 143.99
C GLU A 104 -37.54 57.84 144.85
N GLU A 105 -38.06 57.88 146.08
CA GLU A 105 -38.12 56.69 146.94
C GLU A 105 -38.99 55.59 146.32
N LYS A 106 -40.07 55.99 145.62
CA LYS A 106 -40.96 55.07 144.92
C LYS A 106 -40.28 54.41 143.72
N GLN A 107 -39.47 55.15 142.96
CA GLN A 107 -38.71 54.62 141.81
C GLN A 107 -37.58 53.67 142.22
N TYR A 108 -36.82 54.01 143.28
CA TYR A 108 -35.71 53.19 143.76
C TYR A 108 -36.15 51.80 144.26
N LYS A 109 -37.30 51.72 144.95
CA LYS A 109 -37.86 50.44 145.42
C LYS A 109 -38.31 49.51 144.28
N THR A 110 -38.74 50.05 143.14
CA THR A 110 -39.11 49.24 141.95
C THR A 110 -37.90 48.61 141.26
N ASN A 111 -36.81 49.36 141.07
CA ASN A 111 -35.63 48.89 140.32
C ASN A 111 -34.81 47.82 141.05
N ILE A 112 -34.73 47.87 142.39
CA ILE A 112 -34.07 46.83 143.19
C ILE A 112 -34.84 45.50 143.06
N ASN A 113 -36.17 45.53 143.13
CA ASN A 113 -36.99 44.33 143.01
C ASN A 113 -36.85 43.66 141.63
N HIS A 114 -36.75 44.43 140.54
CA HIS A 114 -36.59 43.88 139.18
C HIS A 114 -35.25 43.15 138.97
N ARG A 115 -34.13 43.69 139.48
CA ARG A 115 -32.82 43.00 139.39
C ARG A 115 -32.76 41.75 140.26
N GLN A 116 -33.35 41.81 141.47
CA GLN A 116 -33.40 40.63 142.34
C GLN A 116 -34.24 39.51 141.70
N GLN A 117 -35.35 39.83 141.01
CA GLN A 117 -36.15 38.85 140.28
C GLN A 117 -35.40 38.21 139.10
N PHE A 118 -34.79 38.99 138.21
CA PHE A 118 -34.09 38.45 137.03
C PHE A 118 -32.91 37.54 137.38
N ILE A 119 -32.13 37.90 138.42
CA ILE A 119 -31.02 37.06 138.90
C ILE A 119 -31.54 35.77 139.54
N ASN A 120 -32.64 35.84 140.30
CA ASN A 120 -33.22 34.64 140.93
C ASN A 120 -33.85 33.70 139.89
N GLU A 121 -34.61 34.21 138.91
CA GLU A 121 -35.21 33.38 137.84
C GLU A 121 -34.15 32.72 136.94
N TYR A 122 -33.06 33.43 136.63
CA TYR A 122 -32.00 32.87 135.79
C TYR A 122 -31.17 31.81 136.54
N ILE A 123 -30.93 32.00 137.84
CA ILE A 123 -30.24 31.00 138.68
C ILE A 123 -31.14 29.80 138.98
N GLU A 124 -32.45 29.97 139.19
CA GLU A 124 -33.38 28.84 139.34
C GLU A 124 -33.43 27.97 138.07
N ASN A 125 -33.49 28.58 136.88
CA ASN A 125 -33.45 27.85 135.62
C ASN A 125 -32.08 27.16 135.36
N LEU A 126 -30.97 27.78 135.78
CA LEU A 126 -29.63 27.16 135.69
C LEU A 126 -29.44 26.01 136.69
N SER A 127 -30.06 26.10 137.88
CA SER A 127 -29.98 25.06 138.92
C SER A 127 -30.77 23.80 138.56
N GLN A 128 -31.77 23.90 137.67
CA GLN A 128 -32.47 22.74 137.10
C GLN A 128 -31.67 22.03 136.01
N THR A 129 -30.64 22.67 135.44
CA THR A 129 -29.95 22.18 134.23
C THR A 129 -28.45 21.95 134.42
N SER A 130 -27.81 22.44 135.48
CA SER A 130 -26.37 22.24 135.71
C SER A 130 -25.98 22.21 137.20
N SER A 131 -25.17 21.21 137.58
CA SER A 131 -24.80 20.86 138.96
C SER A 131 -23.67 21.70 139.57
N GLN A 132 -23.49 22.94 139.11
CA GLN A 132 -22.43 23.83 139.61
C GLN A 132 -23.05 25.02 140.34
N ILE A 133 -22.70 25.19 141.61
CA ILE A 133 -23.13 26.30 142.47
C ILE A 133 -22.39 27.56 141.99
N ILE A 134 -23.06 28.40 141.21
CA ILE A 134 -22.50 29.66 140.71
C ILE A 134 -22.83 30.76 141.72
N ASP A 135 -21.79 31.37 142.30
CA ASP A 135 -21.92 32.48 143.24
C ASP A 135 -22.44 33.76 142.54
N LYS A 136 -23.38 34.47 143.17
CA LYS A 136 -24.25 35.51 142.57
C LYS A 136 -23.48 36.69 141.95
N THR A 137 -22.20 36.85 142.28
CA THR A 137 -21.33 37.93 141.79
C THR A 137 -20.54 37.58 140.52
N ASN A 138 -20.48 36.31 140.07
CA ASN A 138 -19.55 35.86 139.01
C ASN A 138 -20.19 35.25 137.74
N LEU A 139 -21.50 35.40 137.57
CA LEU A 139 -22.30 34.81 136.48
C LEU A 139 -21.84 35.20 135.05
N ASN A 140 -21.29 36.40 134.87
CA ASN A 140 -20.80 36.87 133.56
C ASN A 140 -19.64 36.01 132.99
N ASN A 141 -18.70 35.57 133.84
CA ASN A 141 -17.52 34.82 133.39
C ASN A 141 -17.85 33.37 132.97
N TYR A 142 -18.93 32.80 133.51
CA TYR A 142 -19.38 31.45 133.18
C TYR A 142 -19.94 31.37 131.75
N LEU A 143 -20.79 32.34 131.39
CA LEU A 143 -21.39 32.44 130.05
C LEU A 143 -20.33 32.59 128.95
N ASP A 144 -19.27 33.37 129.17
CA ASP A 144 -18.17 33.54 128.20
C ASP A 144 -17.37 32.25 127.93
N LYS A 145 -17.20 31.36 128.92
CA LYS A 145 -16.50 30.08 128.74
C LYS A 145 -17.34 29.07 127.94
N GLN A 146 -18.65 29.04 128.15
CA GLN A 146 -19.56 28.15 127.43
C GLN A 146 -19.58 28.45 125.92
N ILE A 147 -19.64 29.74 125.55
CA ILE A 147 -19.63 30.18 124.14
C ILE A 147 -18.38 29.67 123.41
N LYS A 148 -17.19 29.78 124.01
CA LYS A 148 -15.93 29.30 123.39
C LYS A 148 -15.89 27.79 123.16
N ASN A 149 -16.50 27.01 124.06
CA ASN A 149 -16.49 25.55 123.95
C ASN A 149 -17.41 25.07 122.80
N GLU A 150 -18.59 25.68 122.68
CA GLU A 150 -19.53 25.39 121.59
C GLU A 150 -18.96 25.82 120.21
N GLN A 151 -18.23 26.94 120.13
CA GLN A 151 -17.54 27.36 118.90
C GLN A 151 -16.50 26.34 118.41
N LYS A 152 -15.76 25.69 119.33
CA LYS A 152 -14.78 24.65 118.97
C LYS A 152 -15.47 23.39 118.43
N ASN A 153 -16.55 22.97 119.08
CA ASN A 153 -17.36 21.80 118.67
C ASN A 153 -17.95 21.99 117.25
N LEU A 154 -18.40 23.20 116.92
CA LEU A 154 -18.88 23.56 115.57
C LEU A 154 -17.80 23.32 114.50
N MET A 155 -16.56 23.70 114.77
CA MET A 155 -15.44 23.58 113.81
C MET A 155 -15.05 22.13 113.55
N GLU A 156 -14.98 21.30 114.60
CA GLU A 156 -14.66 19.86 114.48
C GLU A 156 -15.74 19.12 113.68
N LYS A 157 -17.02 19.40 113.93
CA LYS A 157 -18.13 18.82 113.16
C LYS A 157 -18.11 19.25 111.69
N ARG A 158 -17.77 20.51 111.39
CA ARG A 158 -17.68 21.00 110.01
C ARG A 158 -16.65 20.21 109.18
N LEU A 159 -15.46 19.96 109.74
CA LEU A 159 -14.40 19.20 109.07
C LEU A 159 -14.78 17.73 108.83
N PHE A 160 -15.42 17.09 109.81
CA PHE A 160 -15.88 15.70 109.69
C PHE A 160 -16.87 15.50 108.54
N TYR A 161 -17.81 16.42 108.36
CA TYR A 161 -18.77 16.34 107.26
C TYR A 161 -18.14 16.64 105.90
N GLU A 162 -17.14 17.52 105.82
CA GLU A 162 -16.44 17.84 104.57
C GLU A 162 -15.64 16.64 104.03
N GLN A 163 -14.92 15.92 104.91
CA GLN A 163 -14.14 14.73 104.51
C GLN A 163 -15.01 13.53 104.09
N ASN A 164 -16.16 13.32 104.74
CA ASN A 164 -17.04 12.22 104.36
C ASN A 164 -17.83 12.53 103.08
N GLU A 165 -18.20 13.79 102.86
CA GLU A 165 -18.86 14.21 101.61
C GLU A 165 -17.94 14.02 100.38
N THR A 166 -16.63 14.27 100.52
CA THR A 166 -15.66 14.01 99.43
C THR A 166 -15.46 12.52 99.17
N ASN A 167 -15.42 11.67 100.21
CA ASN A 167 -15.32 10.22 100.04
C ASN A 167 -16.53 9.63 99.29
N ILE A 168 -17.75 10.04 99.66
CA ILE A 168 -18.97 9.60 98.95
C ILE A 168 -18.97 10.09 97.49
N GLN A 169 -18.44 11.29 97.22
CA GLN A 169 -18.30 11.79 95.85
C GLN A 169 -17.29 10.99 95.01
N GLN A 170 -16.14 10.61 95.58
CA GLN A 170 -15.14 9.81 94.87
C GLN A 170 -15.67 8.42 94.47
N ASP A 171 -16.47 7.79 95.33
CA ASP A 171 -17.11 6.52 95.00
C ASP A 171 -18.14 6.67 93.88
N LEU A 172 -18.93 7.76 93.86
CA LEU A 172 -19.85 8.06 92.75
C LEU A 172 -19.12 8.22 91.42
N ASP A 173 -17.99 8.93 91.41
CA ASP A 173 -17.21 9.17 90.19
C ASP A 173 -16.65 7.85 89.62
N LYS A 174 -16.18 6.93 90.49
CA LYS A 174 -15.73 5.59 90.07
C LYS A 174 -16.84 4.78 89.42
N TYR A 175 -18.06 4.77 89.99
CA TYR A 175 -19.18 4.05 89.40
C TYR A 175 -19.64 4.68 88.07
N HIS A 176 -19.61 6.02 87.94
CA HIS A 176 -19.88 6.69 86.67
C HIS A 176 -18.87 6.34 85.58
N GLU A 177 -17.57 6.29 85.90
CA GLU A 177 -16.53 5.91 84.95
C GLU A 177 -16.71 4.46 84.46
N GLN A 178 -17.04 3.53 85.36
CA GLN A 178 -17.35 2.14 85.01
C GLN A 178 -18.57 2.06 84.07
N ARG A 179 -19.62 2.84 84.35
CA ARG A 179 -20.82 2.92 83.49
C ARG A 179 -20.47 3.34 82.06
N ILE A 180 -19.68 4.40 81.91
CA ILE A 180 -19.28 4.94 80.60
C ILE A 180 -18.45 3.91 79.80
N LYS A 181 -17.54 3.17 80.46
CA LYS A 181 -16.73 2.13 79.81
C LYS A 181 -17.59 1.01 79.24
N ILE A 182 -18.56 0.51 80.00
CA ILE A 182 -19.45 -0.57 79.55
C ILE A 182 -20.40 -0.06 78.45
N GLU A 183 -20.96 1.15 78.59
CA GLU A 183 -21.83 1.76 77.57
C GLU A 183 -21.11 1.97 76.21
N SER A 184 -19.85 2.42 76.23
CA SER A 184 -19.06 2.57 75.01
C SER A 184 -18.74 1.23 74.33
N THR A 185 -18.48 0.18 75.12
CA THR A 185 -18.27 -1.19 74.63
C THR A 185 -19.53 -1.73 73.94
N ILE A 186 -20.72 -1.53 74.55
CA ILE A 186 -22.01 -1.92 73.95
C ILE A 186 -22.23 -1.21 72.61
N ARG A 187 -21.93 0.10 72.51
CA ARG A 187 -22.08 0.85 71.25
C ARG A 187 -21.17 0.33 70.15
N LEU A 188 -19.90 0.04 70.47
CA LEU A 188 -18.94 -0.50 69.50
C LEU A 188 -19.37 -1.87 68.98
N LYS A 189 -19.72 -2.79 69.88
CA LYS A 189 -20.21 -4.13 69.52
C LYS A 189 -21.51 -4.05 68.71
N SER A 190 -22.43 -3.14 69.06
CA SER A 190 -23.68 -2.94 68.31
C SER A 190 -23.41 -2.44 66.87
N SER A 191 -22.48 -1.50 66.70
CA SER A 191 -22.06 -1.03 65.37
C SER A 191 -21.41 -2.15 64.54
N GLN A 192 -20.65 -3.04 65.18
CA GLN A 192 -20.06 -4.20 64.51
C GLN A 192 -21.13 -5.19 64.03
N VAL A 193 -22.17 -5.43 64.83
CA VAL A 193 -23.33 -6.25 64.44
C VAL A 193 -24.03 -5.66 63.20
N GLU A 194 -24.23 -4.34 63.14
CA GLU A 194 -24.85 -3.69 61.97
C GLU A 194 -24.01 -3.85 60.68
N LYS A 195 -22.68 -3.76 60.78
CA LYS A 195 -21.77 -3.97 59.64
C LYS A 195 -21.83 -5.42 59.16
N THR A 196 -21.71 -6.38 60.07
CA THR A 196 -21.77 -7.81 59.72
C THR A 196 -23.16 -8.21 59.18
N LEU A 197 -24.25 -7.56 59.61
CA LEU A 197 -25.58 -7.77 59.03
C LEU A 197 -25.66 -7.32 57.55
N LYS A 198 -25.03 -6.19 57.20
CA LYS A 198 -24.94 -5.73 55.80
C LYS A 198 -24.13 -6.70 54.95
N GLU A 199 -22.99 -7.18 55.45
CA GLU A 199 -22.17 -8.19 54.77
C GLU A 199 -22.96 -9.47 54.50
N ILE A 200 -23.76 -9.95 55.45
CA ILE A 200 -24.65 -11.11 55.25
C ILE A 200 -25.68 -10.84 54.16
N GLN A 201 -26.24 -9.62 54.08
CA GLN A 201 -27.19 -9.26 53.04
C GLN A 201 -26.55 -9.29 51.64
N ASP A 202 -25.34 -8.75 51.52
CA ASP A 202 -24.57 -8.75 50.27
C ASP A 202 -24.20 -10.17 49.82
N ILE A 203 -23.75 -11.03 50.75
CA ILE A 203 -23.45 -12.45 50.48
C ILE A 203 -24.71 -13.18 50.01
N LYS A 204 -25.87 -12.97 50.64
CA LYS A 204 -27.14 -13.57 50.20
C LYS A 204 -27.56 -13.12 48.80
N GLN A 205 -27.32 -11.85 48.46
CA GLN A 205 -27.61 -11.35 47.10
C GLN A 205 -26.71 -12.02 46.06
N GLN A 206 -25.42 -12.21 46.36
CA GLN A 206 -24.50 -12.95 45.49
C GLN A 206 -24.90 -14.42 45.33
N GLN A 207 -25.33 -15.09 46.39
CA GLN A 207 -25.84 -16.47 46.31
C GLN A 207 -27.06 -16.59 45.38
N LYS A 208 -28.00 -15.64 45.46
CA LYS A 208 -29.17 -15.59 44.58
C LYS A 208 -28.80 -15.40 43.10
N GLN A 209 -27.73 -14.64 42.82
CA GLN A 209 -27.21 -14.51 41.45
C GLN A 209 -26.61 -15.82 40.94
N ILE A 210 -25.90 -16.57 41.80
CA ILE A 210 -25.35 -17.89 41.43
C ILE A 210 -26.46 -18.92 41.15
N GLU A 211 -27.59 -18.86 41.85
CA GLU A 211 -28.75 -19.71 41.54
C GLU A 211 -29.31 -19.46 40.13
N GLN A 212 -29.26 -18.20 39.66
CA GLN A 212 -29.62 -17.89 38.27
C GLN A 212 -28.59 -18.45 37.28
N TYR A 213 -27.32 -18.52 37.64
CA TYR A 213 -26.27 -19.15 36.83
C TYR A 213 -26.45 -20.67 36.71
N LEU A 214 -27.01 -21.35 37.72
CA LEU A 214 -27.34 -22.78 37.64
C LEU A 214 -28.41 -23.06 36.56
N ASN A 215 -29.45 -22.23 36.49
CA ASN A 215 -30.47 -22.36 35.45
C ASN A 215 -29.89 -22.11 34.05
N LYS A 216 -29.05 -21.07 33.90
CA LYS A 216 -28.33 -20.80 32.64
C LYS A 216 -27.38 -21.93 32.26
N LEU A 217 -26.70 -22.56 33.22
CA LEU A 217 -25.82 -23.70 32.99
C LEU A 217 -26.60 -24.91 32.44
N ASN A 218 -27.81 -25.16 32.95
CA ASN A 218 -28.67 -26.24 32.45
C ASN A 218 -29.12 -26.01 31.00
N ASP A 219 -29.50 -24.77 30.66
CA ASP A 219 -29.84 -24.41 29.28
C ASP A 219 -28.62 -24.51 28.34
N LEU A 220 -27.46 -24.11 28.83
CA LEU A 220 -26.19 -24.22 28.11
C LEU A 220 -25.80 -25.69 27.87
N ASN A 221 -25.98 -26.56 28.86
CA ASN A 221 -25.75 -28.01 28.71
C ASN A 221 -26.64 -28.62 27.63
N LYS A 222 -27.94 -28.27 27.60
CA LYS A 222 -28.86 -28.72 26.54
C LYS A 222 -28.45 -28.22 25.15
N ARG A 223 -27.92 -27.00 25.06
CA ARG A 223 -27.39 -26.45 23.80
C ARG A 223 -26.13 -27.18 23.34
N ILE A 224 -25.22 -27.49 24.27
CA ILE A 224 -24.01 -28.27 23.98
C ILE A 224 -24.39 -29.65 23.47
N GLU A 225 -25.31 -30.35 24.15
CA GLU A 225 -25.76 -31.69 23.76
C GLU A 225 -26.34 -31.71 22.33
N ARG A 226 -27.22 -30.75 21.99
CA ARG A 226 -27.75 -30.63 20.62
C ARG A 226 -26.66 -30.37 19.57
N LYS A 227 -25.70 -29.49 19.89
CA LYS A 227 -24.60 -29.16 18.97
C LYS A 227 -23.59 -30.31 18.85
N GLU A 228 -23.39 -31.08 19.91
CA GLU A 228 -22.62 -32.33 19.89
C GLU A 228 -23.31 -33.37 19.01
N ASP A 229 -24.62 -33.55 19.11
CA ASP A 229 -25.38 -34.47 18.26
C ASP A 229 -25.32 -34.05 16.77
N GLU A 230 -25.53 -32.76 16.47
CA GLU A 230 -25.38 -32.21 15.12
C GLU A 230 -23.96 -32.45 14.56
N TYR A 231 -22.94 -32.21 15.39
CA TYR A 231 -21.54 -32.45 15.02
C TYR A 231 -21.26 -33.94 14.80
N GLN A 232 -21.72 -34.84 15.67
CA GLN A 232 -21.55 -36.28 15.53
C GLN A 232 -22.27 -36.85 14.31
N GLN A 233 -23.49 -36.38 14.02
CA GLN A 233 -24.19 -36.76 12.79
C GLN A 233 -23.40 -36.34 11.54
N LYS A 234 -22.82 -35.14 11.54
CA LYS A 234 -21.98 -34.68 10.43
C LYS A 234 -20.64 -35.41 10.35
N LEU A 235 -20.05 -35.79 11.49
CA LEU A 235 -18.84 -36.61 11.54
C LEU A 235 -19.10 -38.04 11.04
N SER A 236 -20.25 -38.63 11.35
CA SER A 236 -20.62 -39.95 10.83
C SER A 236 -20.79 -39.96 9.31
N ASN A 237 -21.10 -38.80 8.73
CA ASN A 237 -21.08 -38.56 7.29
C ASN A 237 -19.66 -38.33 6.72
N GLU A 238 -18.57 -38.41 7.50
CA GLU A 238 -17.19 -38.36 6.98
C GLU A 238 -16.93 -39.44 5.93
N ILE A 239 -17.64 -40.57 6.01
CA ILE A 239 -17.61 -41.62 4.97
C ILE A 239 -17.96 -41.03 3.60
N ASN A 240 -18.88 -40.07 3.53
CA ASN A 240 -19.25 -39.37 2.31
C ASN A 240 -18.17 -38.37 1.86
N ILE A 241 -17.52 -37.68 2.81
CA ILE A 241 -16.40 -36.75 2.51
C ILE A 241 -15.18 -37.51 1.95
N GLU A 242 -14.84 -38.67 2.51
CA GLU A 242 -13.76 -39.52 2.00
C GLU A 242 -14.10 -40.12 0.63
N GLN A 243 -15.34 -40.60 0.46
CA GLN A 243 -15.81 -41.06 -0.86
C GLN A 243 -15.78 -39.94 -1.90
N LEU A 244 -16.17 -38.71 -1.54
CA LEU A 244 -16.11 -37.55 -2.42
C LEU A 244 -14.66 -37.22 -2.80
N LYS A 245 -13.69 -37.30 -1.87
CA LYS A 245 -12.25 -37.15 -2.15
C LYS A 245 -11.73 -38.21 -3.12
N ILE A 246 -12.12 -39.48 -2.93
CA ILE A 246 -11.72 -40.58 -3.83
C ILE A 246 -12.30 -40.35 -5.23
N ASN A 247 -13.57 -39.95 -5.33
CA ASN A 247 -14.23 -39.65 -6.60
C ASN A 247 -13.56 -38.48 -7.32
N ILE A 248 -13.24 -37.40 -6.60
CA ILE A 248 -12.48 -36.27 -7.14
C ILE A 248 -11.13 -36.74 -7.71
N ASN A 249 -10.37 -37.55 -6.97
CA ASN A 249 -9.07 -38.04 -7.46
C ASN A 249 -9.21 -38.93 -8.71
N ASN A 250 -10.22 -39.80 -8.75
CA ASN A 250 -10.48 -40.64 -9.92
C ASN A 250 -10.87 -39.80 -11.16
N ASP A 251 -11.71 -38.79 -10.97
CA ASP A 251 -12.13 -37.89 -12.04
C ASP A 251 -10.97 -36.98 -12.48
N GLU A 252 -10.07 -36.58 -11.58
CA GLU A 252 -8.83 -35.86 -11.93
C GLU A 252 -7.90 -36.72 -12.80
N GLN A 253 -7.76 -38.02 -12.49
CA GLN A 253 -6.99 -38.92 -13.34
C GLN A 253 -7.61 -39.09 -14.73
N LYS A 254 -8.94 -39.24 -14.82
CA LYS A 254 -9.64 -39.27 -16.11
C LYS A 254 -9.49 -37.96 -16.87
N ARG A 255 -9.54 -36.81 -16.20
CA ARG A 255 -9.31 -35.50 -16.81
C ARG A 255 -7.92 -35.41 -17.44
N ILE A 256 -6.89 -35.90 -16.75
CA ILE A 256 -5.52 -35.97 -17.28
C ILE A 256 -5.45 -36.89 -18.50
N GLN A 257 -6.11 -38.05 -18.47
CA GLN A 257 -6.16 -38.96 -19.63
C GLN A 257 -6.83 -38.32 -20.85
N LEU A 258 -7.99 -37.69 -20.67
CA LEU A 258 -8.69 -36.95 -21.75
C LEU A 258 -7.82 -35.80 -22.29
N GLN A 259 -7.08 -35.10 -21.42
CA GLN A 259 -6.16 -34.05 -21.83
C GLN A 259 -5.00 -34.59 -22.69
N LEU A 260 -4.44 -35.74 -22.34
CA LEU A 260 -3.40 -36.41 -23.14
C LEU A 260 -3.96 -36.84 -24.50
N GLN A 261 -5.17 -37.42 -24.53
CA GLN A 261 -5.84 -37.79 -25.77
C GLN A 261 -6.11 -36.59 -26.67
N LEU A 262 -6.55 -35.45 -26.13
CA LEU A 262 -6.72 -34.21 -26.88
C LEU A 262 -5.40 -33.71 -27.47
N LYS A 263 -4.30 -33.83 -26.72
CA LYS A 263 -2.96 -33.46 -27.21
C LYS A 263 -2.53 -34.36 -28.37
N ASP A 264 -2.74 -35.66 -28.26
CA ASP A 264 -2.42 -36.62 -29.31
C ASP A 264 -3.27 -36.40 -30.57
N LEU A 265 -4.57 -36.14 -30.42
CA LEU A 265 -5.46 -35.80 -31.53
C LEU A 265 -5.08 -34.48 -32.20
N ASN A 266 -4.64 -33.47 -31.45
CA ASN A 266 -4.12 -32.23 -32.04
C ASN A 266 -2.85 -32.49 -32.88
N ASN A 267 -1.91 -33.28 -32.35
CA ASN A 267 -0.72 -33.67 -33.10
C ASN A 267 -1.07 -34.47 -34.36
N GLU A 268 -2.07 -35.37 -34.28
CA GLU A 268 -2.59 -36.12 -35.42
C GLU A 268 -3.20 -35.17 -36.48
N ILE A 269 -4.00 -34.18 -36.06
CA ILE A 269 -4.56 -33.16 -36.97
C ILE A 269 -3.46 -32.36 -37.67
N ASP A 270 -2.46 -31.87 -36.93
CA ASP A 270 -1.37 -31.09 -37.50
C ASP A 270 -0.57 -31.91 -38.51
N ASN A 271 -0.28 -33.18 -38.19
CA ASN A 271 0.37 -34.11 -39.11
C ASN A 271 -0.49 -34.39 -40.36
N LEU A 272 -1.80 -34.59 -40.21
CA LEU A 272 -2.71 -34.79 -41.33
C LEU A 272 -2.80 -33.55 -42.23
N LEU A 273 -2.79 -32.34 -41.66
CA LEU A 273 -2.78 -31.08 -42.42
C LEU A 273 -1.46 -30.91 -43.21
N VAL A 274 -0.32 -31.21 -42.57
CA VAL A 274 0.98 -31.18 -43.24
C VAL A 274 1.04 -32.22 -44.36
N ASN A 275 0.59 -33.45 -44.10
CA ASN A 275 0.53 -34.51 -45.10
C ASN A 275 -0.41 -34.14 -46.26
N SER A 276 -1.56 -33.52 -45.99
CA SER A 276 -2.49 -33.04 -47.01
C SER A 276 -1.86 -32.00 -47.93
N LYS A 277 -1.11 -31.03 -47.38
CA LYS A 277 -0.36 -30.04 -48.17
C LYS A 277 0.70 -30.70 -49.04
N ILE A 278 1.51 -31.59 -48.46
CA ILE A 278 2.56 -32.31 -49.20
C ILE A 278 1.94 -33.19 -50.29
N ASN A 279 0.79 -33.82 -50.03
CA ASN A 279 0.09 -34.65 -51.01
C ASN A 279 -0.49 -33.80 -52.16
N THR A 280 -0.99 -32.60 -51.87
CA THR A 280 -1.43 -31.64 -52.88
C THR A 280 -0.27 -31.18 -53.77
N GLU A 281 0.88 -30.83 -53.16
CA GLU A 281 2.12 -30.50 -53.89
C GLU A 281 2.61 -31.67 -54.73
N TYR A 282 2.56 -32.90 -54.18
CA TYR A 282 2.92 -34.13 -54.87
C TYR A 282 2.07 -34.35 -56.13
N GLU A 283 0.75 -34.27 -56.02
CA GLU A 283 -0.17 -34.44 -57.15
C GLU A 283 0.01 -33.32 -58.20
N MET A 284 0.25 -32.09 -57.76
CA MET A 284 0.57 -30.97 -58.66
C MET A 284 1.84 -31.24 -59.45
N PHE A 285 2.96 -31.58 -58.79
CA PHE A 285 4.23 -31.87 -59.48
C PHE A 285 4.12 -33.10 -60.39
N LYS A 286 3.34 -34.11 -59.99
CA LYS A 286 3.07 -35.30 -60.81
C LYS A 286 2.30 -34.95 -62.09
N LYS A 287 1.31 -34.06 -61.98
CA LYS A 287 0.59 -33.53 -63.14
C LYS A 287 1.51 -32.71 -64.06
N GLU A 288 2.29 -31.79 -63.49
CA GLU A 288 3.26 -30.98 -64.27
C GLU A 288 4.31 -31.86 -64.97
N LYS A 289 4.84 -32.87 -64.29
CA LYS A 289 5.74 -33.87 -64.90
C LYS A 289 5.07 -34.56 -66.10
N SER A 290 3.82 -35.03 -65.93
CA SER A 290 3.06 -35.69 -67.01
C SER A 290 2.82 -34.76 -68.20
N GLU A 291 2.55 -33.48 -67.97
CA GLU A 291 2.39 -32.48 -69.03
C GLU A 291 3.71 -32.25 -69.78
N ARG A 292 4.85 -32.22 -69.08
CA ARG A 292 6.18 -32.12 -69.71
C ARG A 292 6.56 -33.39 -70.47
N ASP A 293 6.27 -34.57 -69.94
CA ASP A 293 6.45 -35.84 -70.66
C ASP A 293 5.66 -35.88 -71.97
N GLU A 294 4.43 -35.36 -71.97
CA GLU A 294 3.62 -35.22 -73.18
C GLU A 294 4.25 -34.26 -74.20
N GLN A 295 4.74 -33.10 -73.74
CA GLN A 295 5.40 -32.12 -74.61
C GLN A 295 6.69 -32.67 -75.23
N ILE A 296 7.51 -33.36 -74.42
CA ILE A 296 8.72 -34.06 -74.88
C ILE A 296 8.36 -35.09 -75.96
N ARG A 297 7.33 -35.92 -75.71
CA ARG A 297 6.89 -36.94 -76.67
C ARG A 297 6.40 -36.32 -77.98
N LYS A 298 5.61 -35.25 -77.91
CA LYS A 298 5.10 -34.54 -79.08
C LYS A 298 6.23 -34.01 -79.97
N ILE A 299 7.27 -33.40 -79.39
CA ILE A 299 8.41 -32.89 -80.15
C ILE A 299 9.21 -34.06 -80.76
N LYS A 300 9.49 -35.11 -79.99
CA LYS A 300 10.22 -36.30 -80.47
C LYS A 300 9.50 -37.01 -81.63
N VAL A 301 8.17 -37.14 -81.55
CA VAL A 301 7.36 -37.77 -82.60
C VAL A 301 7.26 -36.87 -83.83
N ARG A 302 7.01 -35.57 -83.65
CA ARG A 302 6.89 -34.59 -84.75
C ARG A 302 8.13 -34.58 -85.64
N HIS A 303 9.31 -34.63 -85.02
CA HIS A 303 10.59 -34.50 -85.73
C HIS A 303 11.36 -35.83 -85.82
N HIS A 304 10.69 -36.98 -85.64
CA HIS A 304 11.34 -38.27 -85.54
C HIS A 304 12.25 -38.58 -86.74
N GLU A 305 11.75 -38.37 -87.97
CA GLU A 305 12.49 -38.62 -89.21
C GLU A 305 13.71 -37.72 -89.34
N ILE A 306 13.53 -36.42 -89.07
CA ILE A 306 14.62 -35.42 -89.12
C ILE A 306 15.70 -35.74 -88.07
N LEU A 307 15.30 -36.06 -86.83
CA LEU A 307 16.23 -36.42 -85.77
C LEU A 307 16.97 -37.72 -86.09
N THR A 308 16.29 -38.71 -86.66
CA THR A 308 16.91 -39.98 -87.06
C THR A 308 17.92 -39.78 -88.19
N SER A 309 17.61 -38.89 -89.14
CA SER A 309 18.53 -38.47 -90.21
C SER A 309 19.78 -37.77 -89.64
N ILE A 310 19.60 -36.76 -88.78
CA ILE A 310 20.70 -35.98 -88.19
C ILE A 310 21.60 -36.86 -87.30
N PHE A 311 21.01 -37.77 -86.51
CA PHE A 311 21.75 -38.64 -85.59
C PHE A 311 22.22 -39.96 -86.20
N GLN A 312 22.13 -40.14 -87.52
CA GLN A 312 22.64 -41.33 -88.22
C GLN A 312 22.04 -42.66 -87.70
N GLY A 313 20.71 -42.69 -87.50
CA GLY A 313 19.94 -43.93 -87.35
C GLY A 313 19.25 -44.15 -86.01
N SER A 314 19.65 -43.48 -84.92
CA SER A 314 18.92 -43.57 -83.65
C SER A 314 19.04 -42.32 -82.79
N ILE A 315 17.91 -41.85 -82.28
CA ILE A 315 17.85 -40.76 -81.30
C ILE A 315 18.51 -41.25 -79.99
N PRO A 316 19.46 -40.51 -79.39
CA PRO A 316 20.08 -40.89 -78.13
C PRO A 316 19.06 -41.23 -77.03
N GLU A 317 19.27 -42.37 -76.35
CA GLU A 317 18.45 -42.77 -75.20
C GLU A 317 18.62 -41.80 -74.02
N ASP A 318 19.84 -41.29 -73.83
CA ASP A 318 20.16 -40.24 -72.86
C ASP A 318 19.61 -38.89 -73.32
N GLU A 319 18.41 -38.55 -72.84
CA GLU A 319 17.69 -37.35 -73.25
C GLU A 319 18.45 -36.05 -72.99
N SER A 320 19.28 -36.00 -71.94
CA SER A 320 20.12 -34.82 -71.65
C SER A 320 21.23 -34.58 -72.66
N ASN A 321 21.55 -35.57 -73.49
CA ASN A 321 22.60 -35.46 -74.50
C ASN A 321 22.04 -35.07 -75.88
N ILE A 322 20.72 -35.05 -76.07
CA ILE A 322 20.09 -34.76 -77.37
C ILE A 322 20.49 -33.36 -77.88
N TYR A 323 20.41 -32.34 -77.01
CA TYR A 323 20.77 -30.96 -77.38
C TYR A 323 22.26 -30.82 -77.71
N ILE A 324 23.12 -31.39 -76.87
CA ILE A 324 24.58 -31.32 -77.02
C ILE A 324 25.01 -32.02 -78.32
N GLN A 325 24.45 -33.20 -78.59
CA GLN A 325 24.74 -33.95 -79.80
C GLN A 325 24.20 -33.25 -81.05
N PHE A 326 23.02 -32.62 -80.96
CA PHE A 326 22.46 -31.80 -82.05
C PHE A 326 23.38 -30.62 -82.38
N GLU A 327 23.82 -29.85 -81.39
CA GLU A 327 24.76 -28.75 -81.63
C GLU A 327 26.08 -29.24 -82.25
N LYS A 328 26.57 -30.40 -81.82
CA LYS A 328 27.82 -30.98 -82.35
C LYS A 328 27.69 -31.33 -83.83
N GLU A 329 26.63 -32.01 -84.23
CA GLU A 329 26.40 -32.37 -85.64
C GLU A 329 26.10 -31.13 -86.49
N HIS A 330 25.33 -30.17 -85.97
CA HIS A 330 25.09 -28.89 -86.66
C HIS A 330 26.38 -28.14 -86.96
N ARG A 331 27.28 -28.01 -85.97
CA ARG A 331 28.61 -27.39 -86.15
C ARG A 331 29.46 -28.14 -87.17
N LYS A 332 29.42 -29.48 -87.14
CA LYS A 332 30.16 -30.33 -88.09
C LYS A 332 29.68 -30.11 -89.53
N LEU A 333 28.37 -30.09 -89.75
CA LEU A 333 27.78 -29.77 -91.06
C LEU A 333 28.20 -28.38 -91.54
N GLN A 334 28.18 -27.38 -90.66
CA GLN A 334 28.59 -26.01 -90.99
C GLN A 334 30.09 -25.90 -91.38
N GLN A 335 30.96 -26.66 -90.71
CA GLN A 335 32.38 -26.76 -91.06
C GLN A 335 32.60 -27.46 -92.40
N ASN A 336 31.89 -28.57 -92.64
CA ASN A 336 31.98 -29.29 -93.91
C ASN A 336 31.49 -28.43 -95.08
N ARG A 337 30.40 -27.68 -94.89
CA ARG A 337 29.89 -26.70 -95.86
C ARG A 337 30.99 -25.73 -96.29
N SER A 338 31.63 -25.10 -95.31
CA SER A 338 32.71 -24.12 -95.56
C SER A 338 33.90 -24.73 -96.29
N THR A 339 34.16 -26.02 -96.08
CA THR A 339 35.26 -26.75 -96.71
C THR A 339 34.95 -27.10 -98.17
N LEU A 340 33.76 -27.64 -98.46
CA LEU A 340 33.33 -27.93 -99.83
C LEU A 340 33.16 -26.65 -100.66
N GLU A 341 32.59 -25.58 -100.09
CA GLU A 341 32.48 -24.27 -100.77
C GLU A 341 33.86 -23.74 -101.21
N ARG A 342 34.90 -23.89 -100.36
CA ARG A 342 36.28 -23.53 -100.72
C ARG A 342 36.85 -24.41 -101.83
N GLN A 343 36.58 -25.72 -101.80
CA GLN A 343 37.05 -26.64 -102.85
C GLN A 343 36.40 -26.32 -104.20
N ILE A 344 35.08 -26.06 -104.22
CA ILE A 344 34.36 -25.63 -105.42
C ILE A 344 34.94 -24.31 -105.95
N GLN A 345 35.23 -23.35 -105.07
CA GLN A 345 35.84 -22.08 -105.45
C GLN A 345 37.23 -22.26 -106.08
N ASP A 346 38.07 -23.16 -105.53
CA ASP A 346 39.37 -23.46 -106.11
C ASP A 346 39.26 -24.10 -107.50
N ILE A 347 38.35 -25.07 -107.67
CA ILE A 347 38.08 -25.67 -108.99
C ILE A 347 37.58 -24.63 -109.99
N ARG A 348 36.67 -23.73 -109.60
CA ARG A 348 36.21 -22.62 -110.46
C ARG A 348 37.37 -21.73 -110.90
N ARG A 349 38.33 -21.44 -110.00
CA ARG A 349 39.54 -20.69 -110.34
C ARG A 349 40.42 -21.44 -111.33
N GLN A 350 40.62 -22.74 -111.13
CA GLN A 350 41.38 -23.59 -112.06
C GLN A 350 40.71 -23.66 -113.44
N LEU A 351 39.38 -23.85 -113.50
CA LEU A 351 38.60 -23.84 -114.73
C LEU A 351 38.77 -22.53 -115.50
N SER A 352 38.63 -21.38 -114.83
CA SER A 352 38.81 -20.07 -115.46
C SER A 352 40.21 -19.92 -116.08
N GLY A 353 41.27 -20.35 -115.37
CA GLY A 353 42.63 -20.32 -115.90
C GLY A 353 42.85 -21.25 -117.10
N LYS A 354 42.24 -22.44 -117.10
CA LYS A 354 42.33 -23.41 -118.20
C LYS A 354 41.51 -22.97 -119.42
N GLU A 355 40.32 -22.41 -119.22
CA GLU A 355 39.47 -21.87 -120.30
C GLU A 355 40.14 -20.67 -120.98
N GLU A 356 40.81 -19.80 -120.22
CA GLU A 356 41.61 -18.71 -120.79
C GLU A 356 42.78 -19.25 -121.63
N LYS A 357 43.52 -20.23 -121.11
CA LYS A 357 44.58 -20.90 -121.89
C LYS A 357 44.03 -21.55 -123.16
N ARG A 358 42.82 -22.11 -123.12
CA ARG A 358 42.14 -22.68 -124.29
C ARG A 358 41.86 -21.61 -125.33
N ARG A 359 41.35 -20.45 -124.93
CA ARG A 359 41.10 -19.31 -125.81
C ARG A 359 42.37 -18.90 -126.55
N LEU A 360 43.48 -18.75 -125.82
CA LEU A 360 44.78 -18.40 -126.41
C LEU A 360 45.25 -19.43 -127.44
N LEU A 361 45.14 -20.73 -127.14
CA LEU A 361 45.50 -21.80 -128.08
C LEU A 361 44.60 -21.84 -129.32
N VAL A 362 43.29 -21.58 -129.16
CA VAL A 362 42.35 -21.47 -130.29
C VAL A 362 42.75 -20.32 -131.21
N ASP A 363 43.09 -19.16 -130.64
CA ASP A 363 43.50 -17.99 -131.43
C ASP A 363 44.84 -18.21 -132.14
N GLU A 364 45.79 -18.89 -131.48
CA GLU A 364 47.07 -19.27 -132.08
C GLU A 364 46.90 -20.30 -133.19
N LEU A 365 46.05 -21.32 -133.00
CA LEU A 365 45.70 -22.30 -134.02
C LEU A 365 45.09 -21.61 -135.26
N LYS A 366 44.14 -20.68 -135.06
CA LYS A 366 43.55 -19.90 -136.17
C LYS A 366 44.61 -19.11 -136.94
N ARG A 367 45.56 -18.47 -136.25
CA ARG A 367 46.66 -17.75 -136.92
C ARG A 367 47.52 -18.68 -137.76
N LYS A 368 47.88 -19.85 -137.23
CA LYS A 368 48.69 -20.86 -137.93
C LYS A 368 47.94 -21.51 -139.10
N ASP A 369 46.65 -21.79 -138.96
CA ASP A 369 45.79 -22.27 -140.04
C ASP A 369 45.64 -21.22 -141.16
N SER A 370 45.49 -19.93 -140.83
CA SER A 370 45.48 -18.85 -141.83
C SER A 370 46.80 -18.75 -142.58
N LEU A 371 47.93 -18.85 -141.87
CA LEU A 371 49.26 -18.84 -142.49
C LEU A 371 49.48 -20.05 -143.40
N ARG A 372 49.00 -21.23 -142.99
CA ARG A 372 49.01 -22.43 -143.84
C ARG A 372 48.24 -22.16 -145.13
N ASN A 373 47.00 -21.65 -145.04
CA ASN A 373 46.20 -21.33 -146.23
C ASN A 373 46.91 -20.32 -147.15
N GLU A 374 47.51 -19.26 -146.59
CA GLU A 374 48.29 -18.29 -147.36
C GLU A 374 49.46 -18.95 -148.13
N TYR A 375 50.20 -19.85 -147.50
CA TYR A 375 51.28 -20.59 -148.15
C TYR A 375 50.77 -21.61 -149.18
N THR A 376 49.67 -22.30 -148.89
CA THR A 376 49.01 -23.21 -149.83
C THR A 376 48.56 -22.45 -151.09
N ASP A 377 47.89 -21.31 -150.93
CA ASP A 377 47.38 -20.49 -152.04
C ASP A 377 48.53 -19.97 -152.91
N ARG A 378 49.60 -19.46 -152.28
CA ARG A 378 50.81 -19.01 -153.00
C ARG A 378 51.49 -20.13 -153.79
N LEU A 379 51.54 -21.35 -153.22
CA LEU A 379 52.09 -22.50 -153.94
C LEU A 379 51.17 -22.92 -155.09
N GLN A 380 49.85 -22.95 -154.90
CA GLN A 380 48.90 -23.31 -155.94
C GLN A 380 48.92 -22.35 -157.13
N GLU A 381 48.96 -21.04 -156.87
CA GLU A 381 49.03 -19.99 -157.90
C GLU A 381 50.28 -20.14 -158.78
N GLN A 382 51.43 -20.44 -158.18
CA GLN A 382 52.70 -20.53 -158.91
C GLN A 382 52.92 -21.91 -159.59
N LEU A 383 52.34 -22.99 -159.05
CA LEU A 383 52.50 -24.36 -159.55
C LEU A 383 51.36 -24.80 -160.49
N ASN A 384 50.34 -23.98 -160.71
CA ASN A 384 49.13 -24.32 -161.47
C ASN A 384 48.50 -25.65 -161.03
N GLY A 385 48.48 -25.90 -159.71
CA GLY A 385 47.92 -27.12 -159.12
C GLY A 385 48.80 -28.37 -159.23
N GLN A 386 50.07 -28.27 -159.67
CA GLN A 386 51.00 -29.40 -159.65
C GLN A 386 51.67 -29.56 -158.28
N ILE A 387 51.97 -30.81 -157.90
CA ILE A 387 52.69 -31.12 -156.65
C ILE A 387 54.13 -30.60 -156.77
N TYR A 388 54.58 -29.82 -155.79
CA TYR A 388 55.88 -29.14 -155.80
C TYR A 388 57.03 -30.06 -156.19
N ASP A 389 57.23 -31.16 -155.46
CA ASP A 389 58.36 -32.08 -155.70
C ASP A 389 58.32 -32.70 -157.10
N LYS A 390 57.13 -33.15 -157.53
CA LYS A 390 56.95 -33.76 -158.86
C LYS A 390 57.11 -32.74 -159.98
N TYR A 391 56.68 -31.50 -159.76
CA TYR A 391 56.81 -30.43 -160.74
C TYR A 391 58.26 -29.95 -160.86
N LEU A 392 58.98 -29.85 -159.74
CA LEU A 392 60.40 -29.54 -159.71
C LEU A 392 61.22 -30.62 -160.43
N GLU A 393 60.90 -31.90 -160.21
CA GLU A 393 61.51 -33.04 -160.90
C GLU A 393 61.23 -33.00 -162.41
N LYS A 394 59.97 -32.75 -162.80
CA LYS A 394 59.57 -32.62 -164.20
C LYS A 394 60.27 -31.47 -164.90
N LEU A 395 60.27 -30.27 -164.31
CA LEU A 395 60.99 -29.10 -164.84
C LEU A 395 62.49 -29.38 -164.98
N SER A 396 63.10 -30.04 -163.99
CA SER A 396 64.51 -30.43 -164.06
C SER A 396 64.79 -31.36 -165.25
N ASN A 397 63.91 -32.33 -165.49
CA ASN A 397 64.03 -33.26 -166.61
C ASN A 397 63.75 -32.58 -167.96
N ASP A 398 62.73 -31.73 -168.05
CA ASP A 398 62.39 -30.99 -169.27
C ASP A 398 63.54 -30.02 -169.65
N VAL A 399 64.16 -29.35 -168.66
CA VAL A 399 65.34 -28.49 -168.86
C VAL A 399 66.50 -29.31 -169.42
N LYS A 400 66.80 -30.48 -168.82
CA LYS A 400 67.84 -31.38 -169.34
C LYS A 400 67.55 -31.81 -170.78
N GLN A 401 66.32 -32.27 -171.06
CA GLN A 401 65.95 -32.73 -172.40
C GLN A 401 66.06 -31.62 -173.45
N LYS A 402 65.58 -30.40 -173.14
CA LYS A 402 65.71 -29.25 -174.06
C LYS A 402 67.16 -28.82 -174.25
N GLN A 403 67.98 -28.95 -173.22
CA GLN A 403 69.41 -28.66 -173.30
C GLN A 403 70.15 -29.68 -174.18
N ASP A 404 69.76 -30.96 -174.12
CA ASP A 404 70.28 -32.01 -174.99
C ASP A 404 69.80 -31.82 -176.45
N GLU A 405 68.53 -31.48 -176.67
CA GLU A 405 68.00 -31.13 -178.01
C GLU A 405 68.74 -29.94 -178.63
N LYS A 406 69.00 -28.89 -177.84
CA LYS A 406 69.83 -27.75 -178.27
C LYS A 406 71.23 -28.24 -178.66
N GLY A 407 71.85 -29.08 -177.83
CA GLY A 407 73.15 -29.69 -178.13
C GLY A 407 73.17 -30.43 -179.46
N ASN A 408 72.15 -31.26 -179.70
CA ASN A 408 72.01 -32.06 -180.93
C ASN A 408 71.80 -31.20 -182.17
N ILE A 409 70.90 -30.21 -182.13
CA ILE A 409 70.64 -29.33 -183.27
C ILE A 409 71.86 -28.47 -183.60
N VAL A 410 72.52 -27.89 -182.60
CA VAL A 410 73.76 -27.14 -182.81
C VAL A 410 74.86 -28.04 -183.38
N GLY A 411 74.89 -29.32 -182.98
CA GLY A 411 75.77 -30.34 -183.56
C GLY A 411 75.46 -30.62 -185.04
N MET A 412 74.19 -30.90 -185.37
CA MET A 412 73.75 -31.18 -186.74
C MET A 412 73.92 -29.99 -187.68
N GLU A 413 73.54 -28.78 -187.26
CA GLU A 413 73.69 -27.53 -188.03
C GLU A 413 75.15 -27.34 -188.47
N LYS A 414 76.09 -27.48 -187.53
CA LYS A 414 77.53 -27.42 -187.82
C LYS A 414 78.01 -28.51 -188.78
N ALA A 415 77.48 -29.74 -188.65
CA ALA A 415 77.84 -30.85 -189.52
C ALA A 415 77.38 -30.63 -190.97
N TYR A 416 76.12 -30.23 -191.16
CA TYR A 416 75.56 -29.95 -192.49
C TYR A 416 76.19 -28.72 -193.15
N GLN A 417 76.46 -27.63 -192.41
CA GLN A 417 77.17 -26.47 -192.96
C GLN A 417 78.57 -26.83 -193.43
N LYS A 418 79.29 -27.65 -192.66
CA LYS A 418 80.61 -28.16 -193.07
C LYS A 418 80.50 -28.98 -194.35
N PHE A 419 79.43 -29.77 -194.48
CA PHE A 419 79.17 -30.58 -195.67
C PHE A 419 78.83 -29.75 -196.91
N ILE A 420 77.91 -28.79 -196.82
CA ILE A 420 77.55 -27.88 -197.92
C ILE A 420 78.76 -27.12 -198.43
N ASN A 421 79.60 -26.58 -197.52
CA ASN A 421 80.82 -25.88 -197.89
C ASN A 421 81.80 -26.78 -198.66
N GLN A 422 81.83 -28.09 -198.39
CA GLN A 422 82.62 -29.05 -199.14
C GLN A 422 82.01 -29.36 -200.52
N VAL A 423 80.70 -29.47 -200.63
CA VAL A 423 80.03 -29.70 -201.94
C VAL A 423 80.20 -28.47 -202.85
N GLN A 424 80.06 -27.26 -202.30
CA GLN A 424 80.29 -26.00 -203.05
C GLN A 424 81.73 -25.87 -203.56
N SER A 425 82.72 -26.40 -202.83
CA SER A 425 84.11 -26.32 -203.27
C SER A 425 84.43 -27.31 -204.38
N THR A 426 83.89 -28.54 -204.35
CA THR A 426 84.11 -29.53 -205.42
C THR A 426 83.43 -29.16 -206.74
N LEU A 427 82.24 -28.54 -206.69
CA LEU A 427 81.52 -28.06 -207.89
C LEU A 427 82.32 -27.11 -208.80
N LYS A 428 83.31 -26.38 -208.30
CA LYS A 428 84.10 -25.39 -209.08
C LYS A 428 85.34 -25.97 -209.74
N SER A 429 85.90 -27.07 -209.23
CA SER A 429 87.19 -27.61 -209.66
C SER A 429 87.10 -29.00 -210.30
N ASP A 430 86.28 -29.90 -209.75
CA ASP A 430 85.91 -31.19 -210.34
C ASP A 430 84.53 -31.60 -209.80
N PRO A 431 83.44 -31.36 -210.55
CA PRO A 431 82.08 -31.48 -210.02
C PRO A 431 81.79 -32.93 -209.61
N CYS A 432 81.91 -33.22 -208.32
CA CYS A 432 81.64 -34.51 -207.69
C CYS A 432 81.10 -34.35 -206.25
N CYS A 433 80.40 -35.37 -205.75
CA CYS A 433 79.91 -35.40 -204.38
C CYS A 433 81.06 -35.69 -203.39
N PRO A 434 81.27 -34.89 -202.33
CA PRO A 434 82.40 -35.08 -201.40
C PRO A 434 82.25 -36.26 -200.42
N LEU A 435 81.08 -36.90 -200.29
CA LEU A 435 80.96 -38.15 -199.50
C LEU A 435 81.29 -39.40 -200.32
N CYS A 436 80.80 -39.45 -201.55
CA CYS A 436 80.86 -40.67 -202.37
C CYS A 436 81.70 -40.53 -203.65
N TYR A 437 82.26 -39.34 -203.90
CA TYR A 437 83.13 -38.97 -205.03
C TYR A 437 82.53 -39.22 -206.42
N ARG A 438 81.22 -39.48 -206.51
CA ARG A 438 80.50 -39.59 -207.78
C ARG A 438 80.52 -38.24 -208.50
N LYS A 439 80.97 -38.21 -209.76
CA LYS A 439 80.95 -37.01 -210.61
C LYS A 439 79.50 -36.64 -210.97
N PHE A 440 79.18 -35.36 -210.87
CA PHE A 440 77.89 -34.82 -211.28
C PHE A 440 77.87 -34.69 -212.79
N GLU A 441 76.90 -35.33 -213.45
CA GLU A 441 76.81 -35.34 -214.91
C GLU A 441 76.39 -33.95 -215.44
N LYS A 442 75.72 -33.15 -214.59
CA LYS A 442 75.36 -31.75 -214.85
C LYS A 442 75.60 -30.92 -213.60
N GLN A 443 76.11 -29.70 -213.77
CA GLN A 443 76.37 -28.78 -212.65
C GLN A 443 75.11 -28.45 -211.83
N SER A 444 73.93 -28.51 -212.47
CA SER A 444 72.63 -28.38 -211.79
C SER A 444 72.40 -29.44 -210.70
N GLU A 445 72.99 -30.63 -210.81
CA GLU A 445 72.80 -31.74 -209.88
C GLU A 445 73.48 -31.47 -208.53
N GLY A 446 74.69 -30.92 -208.54
CA GLY A 446 75.39 -30.53 -207.30
C GLY A 446 74.79 -29.28 -206.64
N GLU A 447 74.32 -28.30 -207.43
CA GLU A 447 73.58 -27.16 -206.89
C GLU A 447 72.23 -27.57 -206.28
N GLN A 448 71.58 -28.58 -206.88
CA GLN A 448 70.37 -29.15 -206.33
C GLN A 448 70.64 -29.89 -205.01
N LEU A 449 71.75 -30.63 -204.91
CA LEU A 449 72.17 -31.25 -203.64
C LEU A 449 72.48 -30.22 -202.55
N ILE A 450 73.14 -29.10 -202.88
CA ILE A 450 73.35 -28.00 -201.93
C ILE A 450 72.03 -27.41 -201.48
N ARG A 451 71.13 -27.10 -202.41
CA ARG A 451 69.79 -26.59 -202.07
C ARG A 451 69.03 -27.58 -201.21
N ASP A 452 69.08 -28.87 -201.51
CA ASP A 452 68.45 -29.92 -200.72
C ASP A 452 69.06 -29.98 -199.31
N MET A 453 70.38 -29.87 -199.16
CA MET A 453 71.04 -29.85 -197.85
C MET A 453 70.80 -28.55 -197.08
N GLU A 454 70.75 -27.39 -197.74
CA GLU A 454 70.39 -26.10 -197.14
C GLU A 454 68.91 -26.09 -196.71
N LEU A 455 68.04 -26.79 -197.44
CA LEU A 455 66.65 -27.07 -197.03
C LEU A 455 66.58 -28.07 -195.86
N GLN A 456 67.49 -29.06 -195.80
CA GLN A 456 67.56 -30.04 -194.71
C GLN A 456 68.22 -29.47 -193.43
N ILE A 457 69.01 -28.41 -193.52
CA ILE A 457 69.33 -27.56 -192.37
C ILE A 457 68.03 -26.87 -191.97
N LYS A 458 67.26 -27.53 -191.09
CA LYS A 458 66.16 -26.90 -190.37
C LYS A 458 66.72 -25.63 -189.72
N GLY A 459 66.31 -24.47 -190.24
CA GLY A 459 67.05 -23.23 -190.14
C GLY A 459 67.20 -22.62 -188.74
N PRO A 460 67.86 -21.43 -188.65
CA PRO A 460 68.09 -20.67 -187.42
C PRO A 460 66.83 -20.42 -186.58
N GLU A 461 65.66 -20.42 -187.21
CA GLU A 461 64.36 -20.27 -186.55
C GLU A 461 64.05 -21.41 -185.57
N TYR A 462 64.38 -22.65 -185.89
CA TYR A 462 64.13 -23.79 -184.99
C TYR A 462 65.07 -23.76 -183.77
N ARG A 463 66.32 -23.34 -183.96
CA ARG A 463 67.27 -23.12 -182.87
C ARG A 463 66.85 -21.97 -181.95
N ASN A 464 66.46 -20.83 -182.51
CA ASN A 464 65.93 -19.70 -181.74
C ASN A 464 64.69 -20.09 -180.95
N LYS A 465 63.86 -21.01 -181.48
CA LYS A 465 62.73 -21.58 -180.75
C LYS A 465 63.20 -22.41 -179.54
N ILE A 466 64.15 -23.33 -179.72
CA ILE A 466 64.70 -24.13 -178.60
C ILE A 466 65.37 -23.24 -177.55
N ASP A 467 66.12 -22.22 -177.94
CA ASP A 467 66.76 -21.28 -177.02
C ASP A 467 65.74 -20.48 -176.20
N ARG A 468 64.69 -19.96 -176.84
CA ARG A 468 63.58 -19.30 -176.14
C ARG A 468 62.86 -20.24 -175.18
N ASP A 469 62.55 -21.46 -175.64
CA ASP A 469 61.87 -22.47 -174.83
C ASP A 469 62.73 -22.83 -173.60
N LEU A 470 64.05 -22.95 -173.76
CA LEU A 470 64.99 -23.28 -172.68
C LEU A 470 65.11 -22.13 -171.67
N THR A 471 65.23 -20.87 -172.12
CA THR A 471 65.22 -19.70 -171.22
C THR A 471 63.93 -19.63 -170.42
N LEU A 472 62.77 -19.81 -171.07
CA LEU A 472 61.47 -19.82 -170.41
C LEU A 472 61.36 -20.96 -169.39
N LEU A 473 61.99 -22.10 -169.65
CA LEU A 473 61.97 -23.25 -168.77
C LEU A 473 62.92 -23.09 -167.57
N GLN A 474 64.09 -22.47 -167.77
CA GLN A 474 65.02 -22.11 -166.70
C GLN A 474 64.42 -21.05 -165.76
N GLU A 475 63.78 -20.01 -166.29
CA GLU A 475 63.07 -19.03 -165.47
C GLU A 475 61.96 -19.68 -164.62
N LYS A 476 61.23 -20.65 -165.19
CA LYS A 476 60.23 -21.43 -164.44
C LYS A 476 60.88 -22.29 -163.35
N PHE A 477 62.02 -22.90 -163.62
CA PHE A 477 62.76 -23.70 -162.65
C PHE A 477 63.29 -22.87 -161.48
N GLU A 478 63.88 -21.69 -161.75
CA GLU A 478 64.34 -20.77 -160.71
C GLU A 478 63.19 -20.25 -159.84
N LYS A 479 62.06 -19.86 -160.46
CA LYS A 479 60.85 -19.49 -159.72
C LYS A 479 60.37 -20.61 -158.82
N CYS A 480 60.44 -21.87 -159.28
CA CYS A 480 60.10 -23.04 -158.47
C CYS A 480 61.07 -23.24 -157.29
N LEU A 481 62.38 -23.02 -157.47
CA LEU A 481 63.36 -23.11 -156.37
C LEU A 481 63.12 -22.07 -155.26
N ASN A 482 62.71 -20.86 -155.62
CA ASN A 482 62.38 -19.81 -154.65
C ASN A 482 61.18 -20.17 -153.74
N LEU A 483 60.34 -21.11 -154.16
CA LEU A 483 59.20 -21.60 -153.39
C LEU A 483 59.59 -22.70 -152.37
N LYS A 484 60.83 -23.17 -152.38
CA LYS A 484 61.29 -24.26 -151.50
C LYS A 484 61.16 -23.92 -150.01
N SER A 485 61.48 -22.68 -149.63
CA SER A 485 61.36 -22.21 -148.25
C SER A 485 59.90 -22.19 -147.78
N ILE A 486 58.99 -21.72 -148.63
CA ILE A 486 57.55 -21.71 -148.37
C ILE A 486 57.03 -23.14 -148.26
N HIS A 487 57.45 -24.04 -149.15
CA HIS A 487 57.07 -25.44 -149.09
C HIS A 487 57.53 -26.13 -147.79
N SER A 488 58.78 -25.89 -147.36
CA SER A 488 59.30 -26.42 -146.08
C SER A 488 58.54 -25.86 -144.87
N GLN A 489 58.22 -24.56 -144.87
CA GLN A 489 57.45 -23.94 -143.80
C GLN A 489 56.01 -24.44 -143.77
N LEU A 490 55.39 -24.66 -144.93
CA LEU A 490 54.08 -25.27 -145.05
C LEU A 490 54.09 -26.68 -144.47
N GLN A 491 55.13 -27.46 -144.77
CA GLN A 491 55.27 -28.82 -144.23
C GLN A 491 55.43 -28.81 -142.70
N ASP A 492 56.24 -27.92 -142.13
CA ASP A 492 56.34 -27.78 -140.67
C ASP A 492 55.01 -27.35 -140.03
N LEU A 493 54.23 -26.50 -140.71
CA LEU A 493 52.88 -26.12 -140.26
C LEU A 493 51.91 -27.32 -140.28
N GLU A 494 51.92 -28.10 -141.35
CA GLU A 494 51.01 -29.24 -141.56
C GLU A 494 51.36 -30.45 -140.69
N ASP A 495 52.65 -30.80 -140.61
CA ASP A 495 53.11 -32.03 -139.96
C ASP A 495 53.39 -31.86 -138.46
N LYS A 496 53.70 -30.63 -137.99
CA LYS A 496 54.14 -30.39 -136.59
C LYS A 496 53.29 -29.36 -135.85
N ASP A 497 53.28 -28.09 -136.28
CA ASP A 497 52.71 -26.99 -135.48
C ASP A 497 51.19 -27.16 -135.28
N ILE A 498 50.44 -27.35 -136.37
CA ILE A 498 48.98 -27.49 -136.30
C ILE A 498 48.57 -28.77 -135.54
N PRO A 499 49.18 -29.95 -135.80
CA PRO A 499 48.89 -31.16 -135.02
C PRO A 499 49.22 -31.02 -133.53
N THR A 500 50.35 -30.41 -133.17
CA THR A 500 50.75 -30.24 -131.75
C THR A 500 49.83 -29.29 -131.00
N LEU A 501 49.41 -28.18 -131.63
CA LEU A 501 48.40 -27.27 -131.07
C LEU A 501 47.04 -27.96 -130.91
N LYS A 502 46.59 -28.73 -131.92
CA LYS A 502 45.35 -29.52 -131.83
C LYS A 502 45.39 -30.57 -130.72
N ASN A 503 46.52 -31.26 -130.54
CA ASN A 503 46.69 -32.23 -129.46
C ASN A 503 46.71 -31.56 -128.08
N SER A 504 47.40 -30.42 -127.96
CA SER A 504 47.44 -29.64 -126.71
C SER A 504 46.06 -29.10 -126.35
N MET A 505 45.28 -28.65 -127.33
CA MET A 505 43.88 -28.24 -127.14
C MET A 505 43.01 -29.42 -126.68
N LYS A 506 43.10 -30.59 -127.33
CA LYS A 506 42.35 -31.79 -126.91
C LYS A 506 42.65 -32.21 -125.48
N GLN A 507 43.92 -32.16 -125.06
CA GLN A 507 44.31 -32.45 -123.68
C GLN A 507 43.68 -31.44 -122.70
N LEU A 508 43.74 -30.14 -123.05
CA LEU A 508 43.16 -29.08 -122.24
C LEU A 508 41.62 -29.17 -122.16
N ASP A 509 40.96 -29.55 -123.26
CA ASP A 509 39.51 -29.81 -123.29
C ASP A 509 39.13 -30.97 -122.37
N ASN A 510 39.91 -32.05 -122.35
CA ASN A 510 39.69 -33.17 -121.44
C ASN A 510 39.89 -32.76 -119.98
N GLU A 511 40.91 -31.97 -119.66
CA GLU A 511 41.13 -31.44 -118.32
C GLU A 511 39.98 -30.52 -117.86
N ILE A 512 39.50 -29.64 -118.75
CA ILE A 512 38.34 -28.78 -118.48
C ILE A 512 37.09 -29.62 -118.20
N LEU A 513 36.86 -30.67 -118.99
CA LEU A 513 35.71 -31.56 -118.81
C LEU A 513 35.79 -32.32 -117.48
N GLN A 514 36.96 -32.86 -117.13
CA GLN A 514 37.19 -33.52 -115.83
C GLN A 514 36.96 -32.56 -114.65
N LEU A 515 37.45 -31.33 -114.73
CA LEU A 515 37.24 -30.32 -113.69
C LEU A 515 35.76 -29.91 -113.59
N LYS A 516 35.03 -29.82 -114.70
CA LYS A 516 33.57 -29.56 -114.71
C LYS A 516 32.79 -30.69 -114.07
N THR A 517 33.10 -31.95 -114.39
CA THR A 517 32.49 -33.11 -113.74
C THR A 517 32.74 -33.08 -112.24
N LYS A 518 34.00 -32.89 -111.83
CA LYS A 518 34.35 -32.81 -110.39
C LYS A 518 33.66 -31.64 -109.68
N GLN A 519 33.49 -30.49 -110.33
CA GLN A 519 32.74 -29.37 -109.78
C GLN A 519 31.28 -29.78 -109.54
N ASN A 520 30.63 -30.39 -110.54
CA ASN A 520 29.24 -30.85 -110.41
C ASN A 520 29.08 -31.89 -109.29
N ASP A 521 30.00 -32.85 -109.18
CA ASP A 521 29.98 -33.86 -108.13
C ASP A 521 30.07 -33.22 -106.74
N LEU A 522 30.97 -32.25 -106.54
CA LEU A 522 31.10 -31.53 -105.27
C LEU A 522 29.91 -30.60 -104.98
N GLU A 523 29.33 -29.97 -106.00
CA GLU A 523 28.11 -29.15 -105.86
C GLU A 523 26.90 -30.02 -105.49
N GLN A 524 26.80 -31.23 -106.04
CA GLN A 524 25.79 -32.21 -105.66
C GLN A 524 26.01 -32.72 -104.23
N GLU A 525 27.24 -33.09 -103.86
CA GLU A 525 27.59 -33.49 -102.49
C GLU A 525 27.26 -32.39 -101.48
N LEU A 526 27.59 -31.14 -101.80
CA LEU A 526 27.27 -29.98 -100.97
C LEU A 526 25.75 -29.83 -100.77
N ASN A 527 24.95 -29.96 -101.83
CA ASN A 527 23.51 -29.81 -101.74
C ASN A 527 22.84 -30.96 -100.98
N ASP A 528 23.11 -32.20 -101.40
CA ASP A 528 22.40 -33.39 -100.93
C ASP A 528 22.82 -33.79 -99.50
N HIS A 529 24.13 -33.73 -99.20
CA HIS A 529 24.67 -34.22 -97.93
C HIS A 529 24.93 -33.13 -96.89
N ILE A 530 24.89 -31.84 -97.27
CA ILE A 530 25.19 -30.75 -96.32
C ILE A 530 24.05 -29.73 -96.26
N CYS A 531 23.65 -29.10 -97.37
CA CYS A 531 22.64 -28.04 -97.35
C CYS A 531 21.29 -28.56 -96.86
N LEU A 532 20.82 -29.70 -97.39
CA LEU A 532 19.54 -30.29 -96.99
C LEU A 532 19.52 -30.67 -95.48
N PRO A 533 20.50 -31.41 -94.93
CA PRO A 533 20.58 -31.66 -93.48
C PRO A 533 20.72 -30.39 -92.62
N LEU A 534 21.41 -29.36 -93.11
CA LEU A 534 21.57 -28.10 -92.37
C LEU A 534 20.24 -27.31 -92.31
N GLU A 535 19.47 -27.28 -93.40
CA GLU A 535 18.13 -26.69 -93.42
C GLU A 535 17.18 -27.44 -92.48
N GLN A 536 17.21 -28.77 -92.52
CA GLN A 536 16.46 -29.61 -91.58
C GLN A 536 16.85 -29.31 -90.12
N CYS A 537 18.14 -29.16 -89.82
CA CYS A 537 18.59 -28.73 -88.49
C CYS A 537 17.98 -27.37 -88.09
N GLU A 538 18.03 -26.36 -88.97
CA GLU A 538 17.50 -25.03 -88.65
C GLU A 538 15.98 -25.04 -88.45
N GLN A 539 15.23 -25.87 -89.18
CA GLN A 539 13.78 -26.05 -88.99
C GLN A 539 13.42 -26.54 -87.59
N ILE A 540 14.22 -27.47 -87.03
CA ILE A 540 13.91 -28.10 -85.74
C ILE A 540 14.63 -27.46 -84.54
N LYS A 541 15.58 -26.55 -84.78
CA LYS A 541 16.46 -25.95 -83.75
C LYS A 541 15.70 -25.36 -82.56
N THR A 542 14.65 -24.60 -82.82
CA THR A 542 13.81 -23.99 -81.77
C THR A 542 13.10 -25.07 -80.94
N ASP A 543 12.55 -26.08 -81.61
CA ASP A 543 11.88 -27.21 -80.94
C ASP A 543 12.89 -28.05 -80.14
N ILE A 544 14.15 -28.16 -80.58
CA ILE A 544 15.24 -28.83 -79.84
C ILE A 544 15.66 -28.06 -78.59
N ILE A 545 15.71 -26.73 -78.65
CA ILE A 545 15.93 -25.87 -77.46
C ILE A 545 14.79 -26.08 -76.45
N MET A 546 13.55 -26.08 -76.93
CA MET A 546 12.37 -26.32 -76.09
C MET A 546 12.35 -27.74 -75.51
N LEU A 547 12.74 -28.74 -76.29
CA LEU A 547 12.90 -30.12 -75.84
C LEU A 547 13.88 -30.22 -74.67
N ASN A 548 15.06 -29.58 -74.78
CA ASN A 548 16.04 -29.54 -73.70
C ASN A 548 15.48 -28.87 -72.43
N LYS A 549 14.77 -27.75 -72.59
CA LYS A 549 14.09 -27.07 -71.49
C LYS A 549 13.08 -27.99 -70.80
N TYR A 550 12.22 -28.66 -71.56
CA TYR A 550 11.21 -29.56 -71.01
C TYR A 550 11.81 -30.79 -70.33
N ILE A 551 12.91 -31.34 -70.86
CA ILE A 551 13.66 -32.45 -70.22
C ILE A 551 14.19 -32.02 -68.85
N ASN A 552 14.75 -30.81 -68.74
CA ASN A 552 15.26 -30.28 -67.48
C ASN A 552 14.12 -30.00 -66.49
N GLU A 553 13.04 -29.33 -66.92
CA GLU A 553 11.86 -29.10 -66.08
C GLU A 553 11.27 -30.42 -65.57
N ARG A 554 11.19 -31.46 -66.41
CA ARG A 554 10.74 -32.79 -66.00
C ARG A 554 11.64 -33.40 -64.92
N LYS A 555 12.97 -33.31 -65.07
CA LYS A 555 13.93 -33.79 -64.05
C LYS A 555 13.79 -33.04 -62.72
N ASP A 556 13.54 -31.73 -62.78
CA ASP A 556 13.28 -30.93 -61.59
C ASP A 556 11.98 -31.36 -60.90
N PHE A 557 10.92 -31.61 -61.67
CA PHE A 557 9.66 -32.13 -61.13
C PHE A 557 9.84 -33.54 -60.54
N GLU A 558 10.59 -34.43 -61.19
CA GLU A 558 10.95 -35.75 -60.63
C GLU A 558 11.62 -35.63 -59.26
N THR A 559 12.58 -34.71 -59.15
CA THR A 559 13.32 -34.47 -57.90
C THR A 559 12.38 -33.95 -56.80
N LYS A 560 11.48 -33.02 -57.14
CA LYS A 560 10.46 -32.50 -56.21
C LYS A 560 9.46 -33.59 -55.78
N ILE A 561 9.02 -34.43 -56.71
CA ILE A 561 8.16 -35.61 -56.45
C ILE A 561 8.85 -36.54 -55.44
N ASN A 562 10.12 -36.89 -55.67
CA ASN A 562 10.89 -37.75 -54.76
C ASN A 562 11.02 -37.14 -53.36
N ILE A 563 11.26 -35.83 -53.25
CA ILE A 563 11.30 -35.12 -51.97
C ILE A 563 9.94 -35.20 -51.26
N CYS A 564 8.84 -34.95 -51.97
CA CYS A 564 7.50 -35.05 -51.39
C CYS A 564 7.18 -36.49 -50.95
N GLN A 565 7.53 -37.50 -51.73
CA GLN A 565 7.38 -38.91 -51.36
C GLN A 565 8.17 -39.27 -50.10
N GLN A 566 9.42 -38.80 -49.99
CA GLN A 566 10.23 -39.00 -48.79
C GLN A 566 9.63 -38.33 -47.56
N LYS A 567 9.04 -37.13 -47.71
CA LYS A 567 8.35 -36.45 -46.60
C LYS A 567 7.09 -37.20 -46.18
N LEU A 568 6.31 -37.71 -47.13
CA LEU A 568 5.11 -38.52 -46.86
C LEU A 568 5.46 -39.85 -46.16
N THR A 569 6.52 -40.54 -46.58
CA THR A 569 6.97 -41.80 -45.95
C THR A 569 7.59 -41.60 -44.57
N LYS A 570 8.32 -40.50 -44.32
CA LYS A 570 8.84 -40.18 -42.98
C LYS A 570 7.73 -39.82 -41.98
N GLY A 571 6.60 -39.30 -42.46
CA GLY A 571 5.42 -38.98 -41.64
C GLY A 571 4.55 -40.18 -41.29
N GLN A 572 4.63 -41.29 -42.03
CA GLN A 572 3.87 -42.52 -41.78
C GLN A 572 4.62 -43.45 -40.82
N LYS A 573 4.74 -43.05 -39.55
CA LYS A 573 5.27 -43.94 -38.50
C LYS A 573 4.21 -44.77 -37.78
N THR A 574 2.93 -44.66 -38.14
CA THR A 574 1.85 -45.37 -37.46
C THR A 574 1.11 -46.30 -38.41
N THR A 575 1.06 -47.57 -38.02
CA THR A 575 0.43 -48.72 -38.70
C THR A 575 -1.10 -48.73 -38.60
N THR A 576 -1.72 -47.63 -38.16
CA THR A 576 -3.18 -47.48 -38.09
C THR A 576 -3.71 -46.88 -39.38
N ILE A 577 -4.81 -47.45 -39.87
CA ILE A 577 -5.60 -46.96 -41.00
C ILE A 577 -5.72 -45.43 -40.91
N PRO A 578 -5.35 -44.67 -41.96
CA PRO A 578 -5.39 -43.21 -41.91
C PRO A 578 -6.83 -42.75 -41.75
N ARG A 579 -7.15 -42.22 -40.56
CA ARG A 579 -8.42 -41.55 -40.29
C ARG A 579 -8.51 -40.27 -41.10
N SER A 580 -9.70 -39.93 -41.59
CA SER A 580 -9.89 -38.67 -42.30
C SER A 580 -9.73 -37.49 -41.35
N LEU A 581 -9.30 -36.33 -41.87
CA LEU A 581 -9.13 -35.11 -41.06
C LEU A 581 -10.43 -34.74 -40.33
N ASP A 582 -11.58 -34.98 -40.96
CA ASP A 582 -12.88 -34.67 -40.38
C ASP A 582 -13.28 -35.66 -39.29
N GLU A 583 -12.94 -36.95 -39.43
CA GLU A 583 -13.08 -37.95 -38.36
C GLU A 583 -12.26 -37.58 -37.13
N VAL A 584 -10.98 -37.19 -37.29
CA VAL A 584 -10.11 -36.82 -36.16
C VAL A 584 -10.62 -35.54 -35.48
N LYS A 585 -11.14 -34.57 -36.24
CA LYS A 585 -11.78 -33.37 -35.68
C LYS A 585 -13.07 -33.67 -34.93
N GLN A 586 -13.90 -34.59 -35.42
CA GLN A 586 -15.11 -35.03 -34.70
C GLN A 586 -14.74 -35.71 -33.38
N ILE A 587 -13.81 -36.67 -33.41
CA ILE A 587 -13.33 -37.35 -32.20
C ILE A 587 -12.74 -36.33 -31.20
N LYS A 588 -11.96 -35.35 -31.69
CA LYS A 588 -11.45 -34.25 -30.84
C LYS A 588 -12.58 -33.48 -30.16
N ASN A 589 -13.62 -33.10 -30.90
CA ASN A 589 -14.75 -32.37 -30.33
C ASN A 589 -15.51 -33.22 -29.30
N ASP A 590 -15.69 -34.51 -29.54
CA ASP A 590 -16.35 -35.41 -28.60
C ASP A 590 -15.55 -35.56 -27.30
N ILE A 591 -14.24 -35.79 -27.40
CA ILE A 591 -13.35 -35.85 -26.23
C ILE A 591 -13.27 -34.49 -25.52
N GLN A 592 -13.31 -33.37 -26.25
CA GLN A 592 -13.34 -32.03 -25.66
C GLN A 592 -14.63 -31.81 -24.85
N ASN A 593 -15.78 -32.22 -25.39
CA ASN A 593 -17.05 -32.14 -24.68
C ASN A 593 -17.04 -33.01 -23.41
N GLN A 594 -16.45 -34.21 -23.47
CA GLN A 594 -16.28 -35.07 -22.29
C GLN A 594 -15.35 -34.43 -21.25
N PHE A 595 -14.26 -33.80 -21.70
CA PHE A 595 -13.34 -33.07 -20.83
C PHE A 595 -14.04 -31.90 -20.14
N ASP A 596 -14.77 -31.07 -20.88
CA ASP A 596 -15.46 -29.89 -20.34
C ASP A 596 -16.58 -30.28 -19.35
N TYR A 597 -17.27 -31.40 -19.63
CA TYR A 597 -18.26 -31.95 -18.71
C TYR A 597 -17.60 -32.43 -17.41
N LEU A 598 -16.54 -33.24 -17.51
CA LEU A 598 -15.83 -33.78 -16.36
C LEU A 598 -15.18 -32.67 -15.51
N ASP A 599 -14.64 -31.62 -16.14
CA ASP A 599 -14.04 -30.50 -15.41
C ASP A 599 -15.10 -29.70 -14.63
N LYS A 600 -16.28 -29.47 -15.22
CA LYS A 600 -17.41 -28.86 -14.48
C LYS A 600 -17.86 -29.73 -13.32
N GLU A 601 -17.97 -31.04 -13.52
CA GLU A 601 -18.36 -31.98 -12.48
C GLU A 601 -17.33 -31.98 -11.31
N LEU A 602 -16.04 -31.97 -11.63
CA LEU A 602 -14.95 -31.84 -10.66
C LEU A 602 -15.05 -30.54 -9.85
N GLN A 603 -15.31 -29.42 -10.52
CA GLN A 603 -15.48 -28.13 -9.84
C GLN A 603 -16.68 -28.15 -8.87
N CYS A 604 -17.79 -28.77 -9.27
CA CYS A 604 -18.94 -28.96 -8.39
C CYS A 604 -18.60 -29.82 -7.16
N LYS A 605 -17.94 -30.97 -7.35
CA LYS A 605 -17.51 -31.86 -6.25
C LYS A 605 -16.52 -31.18 -5.30
N HIS A 606 -15.55 -30.41 -5.83
CA HIS A 606 -14.62 -29.62 -5.02
C HIS A 606 -15.33 -28.54 -4.19
N LYS A 607 -16.34 -27.87 -4.76
CA LYS A 607 -17.15 -26.88 -4.04
C LYS A 607 -17.99 -27.55 -2.93
N GLU A 608 -18.59 -28.69 -3.22
CA GLU A 608 -19.35 -29.47 -2.24
C GLU A 608 -18.44 -29.92 -1.08
N LEU A 609 -17.25 -30.47 -1.39
CA LEU A 609 -16.27 -30.89 -0.39
C LEU A 609 -15.90 -29.74 0.56
N ARG A 610 -15.57 -28.57 0.01
CA ARG A 610 -15.24 -27.37 0.81
C ARG A 610 -16.40 -26.98 1.71
N SER A 611 -17.62 -26.90 1.16
CA SER A 611 -18.80 -26.50 1.94
C SER A 611 -19.09 -27.45 3.12
N GLN A 612 -18.88 -28.76 2.94
CA GLN A 612 -19.04 -29.72 4.04
C GLN A 612 -17.92 -29.58 5.09
N GLN A 613 -16.68 -29.33 4.66
CA GLN A 613 -15.56 -29.10 5.58
C GLN A 613 -15.73 -27.81 6.40
N ASP A 614 -16.16 -26.72 5.75
CA ASP A 614 -16.42 -25.44 6.41
C ASP A 614 -17.53 -25.58 7.47
N LEU A 615 -18.63 -26.27 7.14
CA LEU A 615 -19.72 -26.53 8.08
C LEU A 615 -19.27 -27.36 9.31
N ILE A 616 -18.42 -28.37 9.11
CA ILE A 616 -17.86 -29.16 10.21
C ILE A 616 -16.98 -28.28 11.11
N GLN A 617 -16.18 -27.40 10.52
CA GLN A 617 -15.32 -26.47 11.25
C GLN A 617 -16.14 -25.44 12.06
N GLU A 618 -17.17 -24.84 11.47
CA GLU A 618 -18.09 -23.93 12.18
C GLU A 618 -18.78 -24.60 13.37
N LEU A 619 -19.27 -25.84 13.18
CA LEU A 619 -19.87 -26.62 14.27
C LEU A 619 -18.85 -26.89 15.38
N ARG A 620 -17.61 -27.22 15.04
CA ARG A 620 -16.53 -27.47 16.01
C ARG A 620 -16.18 -26.21 16.81
N GLU A 621 -16.08 -25.06 16.14
CA GLU A 621 -15.80 -23.77 16.79
C GLU A 621 -16.92 -23.38 17.74
N SER A 622 -18.18 -23.42 17.28
CA SER A 622 -19.36 -23.11 18.11
C SER A 622 -19.47 -24.03 19.34
N LEU A 623 -19.19 -25.32 19.18
CA LEU A 623 -19.21 -26.30 20.27
C LEU A 623 -18.08 -26.02 21.28
N THR A 624 -16.91 -25.58 20.80
CA THR A 624 -15.79 -25.18 21.66
C THR A 624 -16.12 -23.91 22.46
N GLU A 625 -16.75 -22.91 21.83
CA GLU A 625 -17.22 -21.69 22.50
C GLU A 625 -18.22 -21.99 23.62
N LEU A 626 -19.24 -22.81 23.33
CA LEU A 626 -20.24 -23.22 24.31
C LEU A 626 -19.59 -24.00 25.48
N LYS A 627 -18.63 -24.90 25.19
CA LYS A 627 -17.87 -25.60 26.23
C LYS A 627 -17.04 -24.65 27.10
N ASN A 628 -16.44 -23.62 26.51
CA ASN A 628 -15.71 -22.60 27.26
C ASN A 628 -16.64 -21.76 28.15
N GLU A 629 -17.82 -21.40 27.66
CA GLU A 629 -18.84 -20.70 28.45
C GLU A 629 -19.32 -21.57 29.64
N LYS A 630 -19.48 -22.89 29.42
CA LYS A 630 -19.80 -23.86 30.47
C LYS A 630 -18.75 -23.88 31.57
N LEU A 631 -17.47 -23.90 31.20
CA LEU A 631 -16.36 -23.90 32.15
C LEU A 631 -16.34 -22.62 33.00
N LYS A 632 -16.59 -21.45 32.39
CA LYS A 632 -16.68 -20.17 33.11
C LYS A 632 -17.83 -20.17 34.12
N LEU A 633 -19.05 -20.54 33.69
CA LEU A 633 -20.22 -20.64 34.57
C LEU A 633 -20.01 -21.65 35.69
N SER A 634 -19.38 -22.81 35.40
CA SER A 634 -19.05 -23.82 36.40
C SER A 634 -18.07 -23.29 37.45
N SER A 635 -17.06 -22.50 37.04
CA SER A 635 -16.13 -21.85 37.96
C SER A 635 -16.84 -20.83 38.86
N ASP A 636 -17.84 -20.11 38.36
CA ASP A 636 -18.61 -19.15 39.16
C ASP A 636 -19.55 -19.86 40.14
N ILE A 637 -20.10 -21.02 39.77
CA ILE A 637 -20.92 -21.85 40.66
C ILE A 637 -20.09 -22.45 41.81
N GLN A 638 -18.84 -22.84 41.57
CA GLN A 638 -17.94 -23.32 42.63
C GLN A 638 -17.65 -22.25 43.71
N LYS A 639 -17.84 -20.95 43.40
CA LYS A 639 -17.74 -19.89 44.41
C LYS A 639 -18.87 -19.93 45.46
N LYS A 640 -19.97 -20.65 45.19
CA LYS A 640 -21.11 -20.80 46.11
C LYS A 640 -20.71 -21.43 47.43
N GLU A 641 -19.95 -22.52 47.41
CA GLU A 641 -19.50 -23.22 48.62
C GLU A 641 -18.69 -22.28 49.54
N ARG A 642 -17.82 -21.45 48.95
CA ARG A 642 -17.06 -20.44 49.70
C ARG A 642 -17.94 -19.35 50.31
N LEU A 643 -18.99 -18.92 49.60
CA LEU A 643 -19.95 -17.95 50.11
C LEU A 643 -20.82 -18.53 51.23
N ASP A 644 -21.20 -19.82 51.14
CA ASP A 644 -21.92 -20.53 52.20
C ASP A 644 -21.08 -20.61 53.50
N GLU A 645 -19.79 -20.93 53.39
CA GLU A 645 -18.87 -20.91 54.53
C GLU A 645 -18.72 -19.51 55.16
N GLN A 646 -18.64 -18.46 54.33
CA GLN A 646 -18.55 -17.07 54.81
C GLN A 646 -19.84 -16.63 55.49
N LEU A 647 -21.01 -16.98 54.94
CA LEU A 647 -22.30 -16.70 55.53
C LEU A 647 -22.43 -17.34 56.92
N GLN A 648 -22.00 -18.60 57.06
CA GLN A 648 -22.03 -19.32 58.33
C GLN A 648 -21.13 -18.63 59.37
N LYS A 649 -19.90 -18.25 58.99
CA LYS A 649 -18.95 -17.53 59.88
C LYS A 649 -19.50 -16.18 60.35
N SER A 650 -20.03 -15.36 59.44
CA SER A 650 -20.60 -14.05 59.78
C SER A 650 -21.86 -14.17 60.65
N THR A 651 -22.69 -15.19 60.42
CA THR A 651 -23.88 -15.46 61.24
C THR A 651 -23.51 -15.86 62.67
N ASN A 652 -22.53 -16.75 62.83
CA ASN A 652 -22.02 -17.13 64.15
C ASN A 652 -21.40 -15.93 64.88
N ASN A 653 -20.64 -15.07 64.18
CA ASN A 653 -20.06 -13.87 64.75
C ASN A 653 -21.13 -12.90 65.32
N ILE A 654 -22.25 -12.70 64.61
CA ILE A 654 -23.38 -11.91 65.12
C ILE A 654 -23.99 -12.53 66.36
N GLN A 655 -24.16 -13.86 66.39
CA GLN A 655 -24.71 -14.53 67.57
C GLN A 655 -23.82 -14.32 68.80
N THR A 656 -22.51 -14.48 68.66
CA THR A 656 -21.54 -14.22 69.73
C THR A 656 -21.59 -12.77 70.20
N LEU A 657 -21.52 -11.80 69.27
CA LEU A 657 -21.58 -10.37 69.59
C LEU A 657 -22.89 -9.98 70.28
N LYS A 658 -24.03 -10.57 69.90
CA LYS A 658 -25.33 -10.33 70.57
C LYS A 658 -25.35 -10.85 72.00
N VAL A 659 -24.81 -12.04 72.24
CA VAL A 659 -24.69 -12.60 73.61
C VAL A 659 -23.80 -11.70 74.46
N GLU A 660 -22.67 -11.26 73.93
CA GLU A 660 -21.77 -10.35 74.64
C GLU A 660 -22.39 -8.99 74.97
N ILE A 661 -23.17 -8.41 74.05
CA ILE A 661 -23.90 -7.16 74.30
C ILE A 661 -24.91 -7.34 75.44
N GLU A 662 -25.63 -8.47 75.48
CA GLU A 662 -26.58 -8.74 76.56
C GLU A 662 -25.87 -8.97 77.89
N THR A 663 -24.72 -9.65 77.92
CA THR A 663 -23.91 -9.77 79.15
C THR A 663 -23.44 -8.40 79.64
N ASP A 664 -22.97 -7.54 78.75
CA ASP A 664 -22.52 -6.18 79.07
C ASP A 664 -23.70 -5.33 79.61
N LYS A 665 -24.91 -5.47 79.04
CA LYS A 665 -26.13 -4.81 79.56
C LYS A 665 -26.53 -5.30 80.96
N THR A 666 -26.49 -6.61 81.21
CA THR A 666 -26.78 -7.14 82.56
C THR A 666 -25.77 -6.67 83.60
N SER A 667 -24.52 -6.41 83.22
CA SER A 667 -23.49 -5.86 84.12
C SER A 667 -23.69 -4.36 84.47
N LEU A 668 -24.49 -3.64 83.67
CA LEU A 668 -24.83 -2.23 83.89
C LEU A 668 -25.86 -2.03 85.01
N GLU A 669 -26.79 -2.97 85.21
CA GLU A 669 -27.81 -2.90 86.26
C GLU A 669 -27.25 -2.75 87.69
N PRO A 670 -26.29 -3.57 88.16
CA PRO A 670 -25.73 -3.42 89.51
C PRO A 670 -24.96 -2.10 89.67
N ILE A 671 -24.29 -1.60 88.62
CA ILE A 671 -23.58 -0.32 88.64
C ILE A 671 -24.56 0.85 88.78
N ASN A 672 -25.66 0.84 88.01
CA ASN A 672 -26.71 1.85 88.12
C ASN A 672 -27.36 1.83 89.52
N THR A 673 -27.61 0.65 90.06
CA THR A 673 -28.16 0.49 91.41
C THR A 673 -27.20 1.06 92.47
N ASN A 674 -25.89 0.84 92.34
CA ASN A 674 -24.88 1.40 93.24
C ASN A 674 -24.75 2.92 93.14
N ILE A 675 -24.85 3.50 91.93
CA ILE A 675 -24.91 4.96 91.74
C ILE A 675 -26.12 5.55 92.45
N ASP A 676 -27.30 4.95 92.30
CA ASP A 676 -28.53 5.41 92.96
C ASP A 676 -28.43 5.32 94.50
N MET A 677 -27.89 4.23 95.03
CA MET A 677 -27.68 4.06 96.47
C MET A 677 -26.73 5.11 97.03
N LYS A 678 -25.55 5.31 96.40
CA LYS A 678 -24.56 6.29 96.85
C LYS A 678 -25.05 7.73 96.70
N THR A 679 -25.88 8.01 95.69
CA THR A 679 -26.53 9.31 95.52
C THR A 679 -27.53 9.60 96.65
N LYS A 680 -28.33 8.59 97.05
CA LYS A 680 -29.24 8.70 98.21
C LYS A 680 -28.47 8.88 99.52
N GLU A 681 -27.36 8.15 99.70
CA GLU A 681 -26.47 8.27 100.86
C GLU A 681 -25.89 9.69 100.97
N LYS A 682 -25.37 10.25 99.86
CA LYS A 682 -24.87 11.63 99.80
C LYS A 682 -25.93 12.66 100.20
N ASN A 683 -27.15 12.52 99.71
CA ASN A 683 -28.24 13.45 100.01
C ASN A 683 -28.68 13.37 101.48
N ARG A 684 -28.75 12.16 102.05
CA ARG A 684 -29.01 11.99 103.50
C ARG A 684 -27.93 12.65 104.34
N PHE A 685 -26.66 12.43 103.98
CA PHE A 685 -25.52 12.98 104.69
C PHE A 685 -25.47 14.51 104.64
N LYS A 686 -25.85 15.13 103.51
CA LYS A 686 -26.01 16.60 103.40
C LYS A 686 -27.08 17.17 104.33
N ILE A 687 -28.24 16.52 104.41
CA ILE A 687 -29.34 16.96 105.29
C ILE A 687 -28.92 16.88 106.76
N GLU A 688 -28.18 15.84 107.14
CA GLU A 688 -27.68 15.66 108.51
C GLU A 688 -26.61 16.70 108.90
N LYS A 689 -25.71 17.04 107.96
CA LYS A 689 -24.73 18.14 108.07
C LYS A 689 -25.41 19.48 108.34
N GLU A 690 -26.41 19.84 107.54
CA GLU A 690 -27.12 21.12 107.68
C GLU A 690 -27.86 21.22 109.02
N LYS A 691 -28.56 20.15 109.44
CA LYS A 691 -29.27 20.12 110.73
C LYS A 691 -28.32 20.31 111.91
N THR A 692 -27.24 19.54 111.97
CA THR A 692 -26.31 19.57 113.11
C THR A 692 -25.53 20.89 113.20
N LEU A 693 -25.11 21.47 112.07
CA LEU A 693 -24.43 22.78 112.09
C LEU A 693 -25.38 23.93 112.47
N SER A 694 -26.66 23.88 112.06
CA SER A 694 -27.66 24.89 112.44
C SER A 694 -27.92 24.91 113.94
N THR A 695 -28.12 23.74 114.56
CA THR A 695 -28.41 23.64 116.00
C THR A 695 -27.25 24.14 116.88
N LEU A 696 -26.00 23.86 116.49
CA LEU A 696 -24.82 24.34 117.20
C LEU A 696 -24.66 25.87 117.06
N THR A 697 -25.00 26.42 115.89
CA THR A 697 -24.93 27.87 115.66
C THR A 697 -26.00 28.63 116.47
N GLU A 698 -27.21 28.09 116.56
CA GLU A 698 -28.30 28.67 117.35
C GLU A 698 -28.00 28.66 118.85
N SER A 699 -27.41 27.57 119.38
CA SER A 699 -27.00 27.47 120.78
C SER A 699 -26.03 28.57 121.20
N ILE A 700 -25.04 28.87 120.34
CA ILE A 700 -24.06 29.94 120.56
C ILE A 700 -24.75 31.32 120.63
N ASN A 701 -25.67 31.62 119.69
CA ASN A 701 -26.37 32.90 119.63
C ASN A 701 -27.23 33.16 120.89
N VAL A 702 -27.91 32.14 121.42
CA VAL A 702 -28.74 32.26 122.63
C VAL A 702 -27.89 32.59 123.87
N LEU A 703 -26.71 31.99 123.99
CA LEU A 703 -25.79 32.25 125.10
C LEU A 703 -25.22 33.69 125.03
N GLU A 704 -24.93 34.20 123.83
CA GLU A 704 -24.47 35.58 123.62
C GLU A 704 -25.53 36.62 124.02
N GLN A 705 -26.79 36.38 123.67
CA GLN A 705 -27.90 37.30 123.97
C GLN A 705 -28.15 37.45 125.48
N LYS A 706 -28.07 36.35 126.23
CA LYS A 706 -28.24 36.33 127.69
C LYS A 706 -27.11 37.04 128.45
N LEU A 707 -25.87 36.95 127.96
CA LEU A 707 -24.74 37.72 128.50
C LEU A 707 -24.95 39.23 128.33
N HIS A 708 -25.60 39.65 127.25
CA HIS A 708 -25.83 41.06 126.96
C HIS A 708 -26.81 41.71 127.95
N GLU A 709 -27.99 41.11 128.17
CA GLU A 709 -29.03 41.63 129.08
C GLU A 709 -28.54 41.78 130.54
N LEU A 710 -27.71 40.85 131.00
CA LEU A 710 -27.19 40.86 132.37
C LEU A 710 -26.21 42.03 132.60
N LYS A 711 -25.45 42.41 131.58
CA LYS A 711 -24.54 43.57 131.64
C LYS A 711 -25.32 44.89 131.67
N THR A 712 -26.43 45.02 130.94
CA THR A 712 -27.25 46.25 130.87
C THR A 712 -28.03 46.55 132.15
N LEU A 713 -28.46 45.53 132.88
CA LEU A 713 -29.19 45.70 134.16
C LEU A 713 -28.25 46.07 135.31
N THR A 714 -26.99 45.63 135.26
CA THR A 714 -26.00 45.89 136.32
C THR A 714 -25.53 47.35 136.33
N THR A 715 -25.53 48.04 135.17
CA THR A 715 -25.16 49.46 135.04
C THR A 715 -26.25 50.45 135.45
N LYS A 716 -27.51 50.03 135.62
CA LYS A 716 -28.63 50.92 135.98
C LYS A 716 -28.92 51.01 137.49
N ILE A 717 -28.23 50.22 138.31
CA ILE A 717 -28.47 50.07 139.76
C ILE A 717 -27.28 50.54 140.61
N ASN A 718 -26.14 50.80 139.98
CA ASN A 718 -25.04 51.59 140.53
C ASN A 718 -25.13 53.00 139.95
#